data_AF-A0A2P4QIP4-F1
#
_entry.id   AF-A0A2P4QIP4-F1
#
_cell.length_a   1.000
_cell.length_b   1.000
_cell.length_c   1.000
_cell.angle_alpha   90.00
_cell.angle_beta   90.00
_cell.angle_gamma   90.00
#
_symmetry.space_group_name_H-M   'P 1'
#
loop_
_entity.id
_entity.type
_entity.pdbx_description
1 polymer ?
#
loop_
_entity_poly.entity_id
_entity_poly.type
_entity_poly.pdbx_seq_one_letter_code
_entity_poly.pdbx_strand_id
1 'polypeptide(L)'
;MQIIRENSTKILFSLIFSIILCSYPLFTTTAETTIETTIGKMKTFSHVEEIDYGPTSLPLVYDSQVFDDGTMVIRIVRRDSPNNDCFINMLSLRIINLDGTVIEKDYKNLDIPKINYCSLIKSYPLKYYLIRKKQILVTYYNSTDPNDILNATLTEWGIVIDLDGNVLDRRYFGPAAPTSAISKIQLNINREKGFLRCNMRANTTNIVEWQQYRIEPEGNFTNLTSGNFNLSGPVNSTVVTMSTIDEGYAIVFVDRTQKTDDDSNIKNITIIPQNQLSILPIGYSQTSVSPFLLYQICTNLEFISLTCDIAYVGVGKVCFLVAKQDYSETAIYIKVNFLSSGAITSLLTLNSSDPVNTTSFWRVRSLTFGGYLFISFDVNFNSIDGVLYDGKVGTAYGFGSSTNSKGIFEILPHNNTLLVAQKEIDNSWQFDITDDLPKSAGDRDKGYSNLNVESTIPKIQSTVKPNLDEVSITFYDPVALSTENDNRTVTGRILNSTFSVSKGNYFIKVDNDFVRDRVFNEPMLGIRENIWNFTTEERIDHFSRSATGILRLTPGGTLYFDNLTSDHFFDNLLNEISYAVPINRSRLSSNGRTQVDNSVNEKQYLISIDIKETRIENDISVATVIKYLDFMVRYKDQTPIGEGQTTQYLDEKYGFVRSPNLWEKYKFGLLGIFLFVGLLIVLFLFAQIRDSRGNNIAILQLGIIILDLVMDILFVNSNARDIPILYLPSVLFLVIPVGINTILAFSIVTNENTNTKFNQWFKTNAKVAFLFTILAGADIKALNILHSKFAGFSCFRAPFSESLKVKILWGSCLSIFIADIPQVAIQIYYMQKVYFRDTIPFLTLIFSTLNLTINIVSRLYHLTNRVINQNASNYHDSNDSNNSDDFDDFDAVVLPNSKKKIKKK
;
A
#
# COMPACT_ATOMS: atom_id res chain seq x y z
N MET A 1 -38.62 -28.96 44.57
CA MET A 1 -37.23 -29.31 44.94
C MET A 1 -36.26 -28.90 43.83
N GLN A 2 -36.30 -27.62 43.39
CA GLN A 2 -35.42 -27.11 42.33
C GLN A 2 -35.33 -25.56 42.37
N ILE A 3 -35.36 -24.97 43.57
CA ILE A 3 -35.18 -23.51 43.78
C ILE A 3 -34.06 -23.23 44.80
N ILE A 4 -33.37 -24.26 45.32
CA ILE A 4 -32.30 -24.09 46.33
C ILE A 4 -30.88 -24.23 45.73
N ARG A 5 -30.73 -24.60 44.45
CA ARG A 5 -29.41 -24.86 43.85
C ARG A 5 -28.78 -23.68 43.11
N GLU A 6 -29.52 -22.58 42.87
CA GLU A 6 -29.00 -21.39 42.16
C GLU A 6 -28.38 -20.32 43.07
N ASN A 7 -28.53 -20.43 44.39
CA ASN A 7 -28.00 -19.42 45.32
C ASN A 7 -26.64 -19.78 45.95
N SER A 8 -26.19 -21.04 45.90
CA SER A 8 -24.93 -21.41 46.56
C SER A 8 -23.68 -21.02 45.77
N THR A 9 -23.76 -20.93 44.43
CA THR A 9 -22.63 -20.51 43.58
C THR A 9 -22.41 -19.00 43.57
N LYS A 10 -23.46 -18.18 43.73
CA LYS A 10 -23.33 -16.72 43.90
C LYS A 10 -22.77 -16.34 45.28
N ILE A 11 -23.13 -17.09 46.33
CA ILE A 11 -22.62 -16.85 47.69
C ILE A 11 -21.15 -17.29 47.81
N LEU A 12 -20.74 -18.38 47.14
CA LEU A 12 -19.34 -18.81 47.13
C LEU A 12 -18.44 -17.85 46.34
N PHE A 13 -18.91 -17.30 45.22
CA PHE A 13 -18.16 -16.30 44.44
C PHE A 13 -18.07 -14.94 45.15
N SER A 14 -19.13 -14.53 45.86
CA SER A 14 -19.11 -13.31 46.67
C SER A 14 -18.24 -13.44 47.93
N LEU A 15 -18.13 -14.64 48.54
CA LEU A 15 -17.22 -14.86 49.68
C LEU A 15 -15.75 -14.87 49.24
N ILE A 16 -15.42 -15.44 48.08
CA ILE A 16 -14.06 -15.43 47.55
C ILE A 16 -13.63 -14.01 47.14
N PHE A 17 -14.54 -13.21 46.58
CA PHE A 17 -14.27 -11.80 46.24
C PHE A 17 -14.13 -10.91 47.50
N SER A 18 -14.91 -11.17 48.56
CA SER A 18 -14.78 -10.47 49.85
C SER A 18 -13.53 -10.86 50.64
N ILE A 19 -13.03 -12.11 50.52
CA ILE A 19 -11.77 -12.53 51.15
C ILE A 19 -10.55 -11.89 50.43
N ILE A 20 -10.65 -11.65 49.11
CA ILE A 20 -9.61 -10.95 48.33
C ILE A 20 -9.64 -9.43 48.58
N LEU A 21 -10.82 -8.84 48.81
CA LEU A 21 -10.91 -7.42 49.22
C LEU A 21 -10.50 -7.17 50.69
N CYS A 22 -10.76 -8.11 51.61
CA CYS A 22 -10.40 -7.97 53.02
C CYS A 22 -8.93 -8.29 53.33
N SER A 23 -8.14 -8.76 52.36
CA SER A 23 -6.69 -9.00 52.50
C SER A 23 -5.81 -7.91 51.87
N TYR A 24 -6.38 -6.84 51.33
CA TYR A 24 -5.64 -5.79 50.64
C TYR A 24 -5.23 -4.52 51.44
N PRO A 25 -5.60 -4.33 52.73
CA PRO A 25 -4.96 -3.30 53.56
C PRO A 25 -4.24 -3.96 54.74
N LEU A 26 -3.15 -4.66 54.46
CA LEU A 26 -2.23 -5.13 55.49
C LEU A 26 -0.78 -5.09 55.00
N PHE A 27 -0.42 -4.00 54.32
CA PHE A 27 0.96 -3.51 54.23
C PHE A 27 0.94 -1.98 54.10
N THR A 28 0.41 -1.31 55.11
CA THR A 28 0.77 0.08 55.40
C THR A 28 1.71 0.03 56.61
N THR A 29 3.01 0.08 56.33
CA THR A 29 4.03 0.32 57.35
C THR A 29 3.76 1.67 58.00
N THR A 30 3.73 1.62 59.33
CA THR A 30 3.73 2.74 60.26
C THR A 30 4.72 3.81 59.85
N ALA A 31 4.25 5.05 59.83
CA ALA A 31 5.08 6.24 59.79
C ALA A 31 6.04 6.25 60.99
N GLU A 32 7.33 6.10 60.72
CA GLU A 32 8.35 6.75 61.54
C GLU A 32 8.63 8.11 60.92
N THR A 33 8.37 9.14 61.71
CA THR A 33 8.75 10.52 61.43
C THR A 33 10.27 10.64 61.49
N THR A 34 10.92 10.57 60.34
CA THR A 34 12.22 11.17 60.08
C THR A 34 12.07 12.13 58.90
N ILE A 35 12.58 13.34 59.06
CA ILE A 35 12.62 14.35 58.01
C ILE A 35 13.67 13.85 57.00
N GLU A 36 13.23 13.09 55.99
CA GLU A 36 14.07 12.70 54.86
C GLU A 36 13.82 13.63 53.68
N THR A 37 14.88 14.33 53.32
CA THR A 37 15.05 15.06 52.07
C THR A 37 14.77 14.16 50.86
N THR A 38 13.95 14.69 49.96
CA THR A 38 13.47 14.15 48.68
C THR A 38 14.55 13.42 47.86
N ILE A 39 14.55 12.09 47.86
CA ILE A 39 15.13 11.26 46.78
C ILE A 39 14.06 10.23 46.40
N GLY A 40 13.54 10.34 45.16
CA GLY A 40 12.53 9.41 44.65
C GLY A 40 13.04 7.96 44.63
N LYS A 41 12.14 6.99 44.84
CA LYS A 41 12.47 5.55 44.76
C LYS A 41 12.94 5.20 43.34
N MET A 42 14.24 5.04 43.15
CA MET A 42 14.79 4.48 41.91
C MET A 42 14.32 3.02 41.77
N LYS A 43 13.81 2.66 40.59
CA LYS A 43 13.48 1.26 40.24
C LYS A 43 14.71 0.65 39.58
N THR A 44 15.06 -0.57 39.94
CA THR A 44 16.20 -1.27 39.32
C THR A 44 15.69 -2.33 38.34
N PHE A 45 16.25 -2.33 37.14
CA PHE A 45 16.10 -3.40 36.16
C PHE A 45 17.39 -4.22 36.14
N SER A 46 17.31 -5.52 36.34
CA SER A 46 18.47 -6.42 36.39
C SER A 46 18.28 -7.61 35.47
N HIS A 47 19.35 -8.05 34.82
CA HIS A 47 19.38 -9.26 34.02
C HIS A 47 20.56 -10.13 34.41
N VAL A 48 20.32 -11.44 34.52
CA VAL A 48 21.37 -12.44 34.74
C VAL A 48 21.63 -13.11 33.39
N GLU A 49 22.88 -13.08 32.96
CA GLU A 49 23.26 -13.63 31.66
C GLU A 49 23.07 -15.16 31.64
N GLU A 50 22.59 -15.70 30.51
CA GLU A 50 22.32 -17.13 30.37
C GLU A 50 23.58 -18.00 30.54
N ILE A 51 24.71 -17.50 30.04
CA ILE A 51 26.00 -18.18 30.11
C ILE A 51 26.89 -17.48 31.14
N ASP A 52 27.33 -18.24 32.14
CA ASP A 52 28.32 -17.80 33.12
C ASP A 52 29.74 -18.18 32.67
N TYR A 53 30.60 -17.18 32.50
CA TYR A 53 32.00 -17.33 32.10
C TYR A 53 32.95 -17.40 33.31
N GLY A 54 32.39 -17.49 34.52
CA GLY A 54 33.11 -17.56 35.78
C GLY A 54 33.45 -16.19 36.37
N PRO A 55 33.90 -16.16 37.64
CA PRO A 55 34.03 -14.94 38.43
C PRO A 55 35.14 -13.99 37.94
N THR A 56 36.02 -14.45 37.05
CA THR A 56 37.12 -13.65 36.48
C THR A 56 36.75 -12.97 35.16
N SER A 57 35.58 -13.23 34.59
CA SER A 57 35.13 -12.71 33.29
C SER A 57 33.68 -12.19 33.36
N LEU A 58 33.46 -11.24 34.28
CA LEU A 58 32.15 -10.61 34.51
C LEU A 58 31.64 -9.89 33.24
N PRO A 59 30.33 -9.90 32.97
CA PRO A 59 29.74 -9.07 31.92
C PRO A 59 29.89 -7.60 32.29
N LEU A 60 30.35 -6.78 31.34
CA LEU A 60 30.45 -5.32 31.47
C LEU A 60 29.55 -4.67 30.41
N VAL A 61 28.65 -3.79 30.85
CA VAL A 61 27.87 -2.95 29.94
C VAL A 61 28.81 -1.88 29.35
N TYR A 62 29.18 -2.05 28.08
CA TYR A 62 30.24 -1.25 27.47
C TYR A 62 29.70 -0.07 26.65
N ASP A 63 28.54 -0.24 26.03
CA ASP A 63 27.93 0.74 25.14
C ASP A 63 26.42 0.49 25.03
N SER A 64 25.65 1.51 24.68
CA SER A 64 24.19 1.48 24.61
C SER A 64 23.68 2.30 23.44
N GLN A 65 22.56 1.85 22.85
CA GLN A 65 21.81 2.59 21.83
C GLN A 65 20.32 2.29 21.93
N VAL A 66 19.49 3.18 21.39
CA VAL A 66 18.03 3.04 21.46
C VAL A 66 17.41 3.23 20.08
N PHE A 67 16.45 2.36 19.73
CA PHE A 67 15.58 2.52 18.57
C PHE A 67 14.52 3.61 18.81
N ASP A 68 13.93 4.14 17.74
CA ASP A 68 12.92 5.20 17.88
C ASP A 68 11.62 4.72 18.55
N ASP A 69 11.39 3.41 18.65
CA ASP A 69 10.29 2.80 19.40
C ASP A 69 10.61 2.58 20.89
N GLY A 70 11.83 2.92 21.34
CA GLY A 70 12.26 2.75 22.74
C GLY A 70 12.91 1.41 23.05
N THR A 71 13.01 0.49 22.07
CA THR A 71 13.80 -0.75 22.23
C THR A 71 15.27 -0.38 22.41
N MET A 72 15.88 -0.82 23.51
CA MET A 72 17.28 -0.55 23.83
C MET A 72 18.14 -1.73 23.41
N VAL A 73 19.31 -1.45 22.84
CA VAL A 73 20.33 -2.45 22.56
C VAL A 73 21.56 -2.06 23.36
N ILE A 74 22.09 -2.99 24.14
CA ILE A 74 23.35 -2.79 24.86
C ILE A 74 24.40 -3.76 24.38
N ARG A 75 25.66 -3.32 24.43
CA ARG A 75 26.81 -4.18 24.16
C ARG A 75 27.40 -4.66 25.47
N ILE A 76 27.48 -5.97 25.62
CA ILE A 76 28.18 -6.62 26.71
C ILE A 76 29.59 -6.98 26.24
N VAL A 77 30.59 -6.76 27.10
CA VAL A 77 31.96 -7.23 26.88
C VAL A 77 32.44 -7.99 28.10
N ARG A 78 33.38 -8.91 27.88
CA ARG A 78 33.97 -9.74 28.92
C ARG A 78 35.47 -9.79 28.71
N ARG A 79 36.26 -9.67 29.79
CA ARG A 79 37.72 -9.72 29.69
C ARG A 79 38.19 -11.16 29.44
N ASP A 80 39.12 -11.32 28.50
CA ASP A 80 39.72 -12.62 28.16
C ASP A 80 40.57 -13.15 29.33
N SER A 81 41.20 -12.25 30.09
CA SER A 81 41.97 -12.55 31.30
C SER A 81 42.05 -11.30 32.20
N PRO A 82 42.16 -11.43 33.54
CA PRO A 82 42.22 -10.27 34.46
C PRO A 82 43.31 -9.24 34.11
N ASN A 83 44.43 -9.71 33.55
CA ASN A 83 45.61 -8.90 33.21
C ASN A 83 45.71 -8.53 31.72
N ASN A 84 44.70 -8.85 30.90
CA ASN A 84 44.69 -8.58 29.46
C ASN A 84 43.75 -7.40 29.13
N ASP A 85 44.22 -6.46 28.32
CA ASP A 85 43.43 -5.33 27.82
C ASP A 85 42.45 -5.71 26.68
N CYS A 86 42.36 -7.00 26.37
CA CYS A 86 41.46 -7.55 25.36
C CYS A 86 40.21 -8.19 25.95
N PHE A 87 39.09 -7.99 25.26
CA PHE A 87 37.85 -8.71 25.46
C PHE A 87 37.82 -10.03 24.67
N ILE A 88 36.89 -10.90 25.03
CA ILE A 88 36.54 -12.08 24.24
C ILE A 88 36.15 -11.63 22.82
N ASN A 89 36.65 -12.35 21.81
CA ASN A 89 36.45 -12.06 20.39
C ASN A 89 35.02 -12.38 19.94
N MET A 90 34.05 -11.61 20.42
CA MET A 90 32.63 -11.81 20.17
C MET A 90 31.89 -10.48 20.28
N LEU A 91 31.05 -10.17 19.31
CA LEU A 91 30.11 -9.06 19.42
C LEU A 91 28.88 -9.56 20.17
N SER A 92 28.77 -9.19 21.44
CA SER A 92 27.67 -9.59 22.32
C SER A 92 26.72 -8.41 22.53
N LEU A 93 25.49 -8.54 22.03
CA LEU A 93 24.43 -7.56 22.14
C LEU A 93 23.26 -8.12 22.95
N ARG A 94 22.59 -7.26 23.73
CA ARG A 94 21.35 -7.59 24.44
C ARG A 94 20.27 -6.63 23.98
N ILE A 95 19.19 -7.16 23.42
CA ILE A 95 18.05 -6.38 22.95
C ILE A 95 17.01 -6.38 24.08
N ILE A 96 16.76 -5.21 24.65
CA ILE A 96 15.84 -4.99 25.77
C ILE A 96 14.56 -4.39 25.19
N ASN A 97 13.48 -5.15 25.24
CA ASN A 97 12.17 -4.71 24.80
C ASN A 97 11.48 -3.88 25.88
N LEU A 98 10.45 -3.11 25.49
CA LEU A 98 9.68 -2.25 26.40
C LEU A 98 8.96 -3.01 27.53
N ASP A 99 8.68 -4.30 27.35
CA ASP A 99 8.10 -5.17 28.37
C ASP A 99 9.13 -5.69 29.39
N GLY A 100 10.40 -5.31 29.23
CA GLY A 100 11.52 -5.74 30.07
C GLY A 100 12.14 -7.07 29.65
N THR A 101 11.67 -7.71 28.57
CA THR A 101 12.30 -8.94 28.07
C THR A 101 13.66 -8.64 27.43
N VAL A 102 14.63 -9.52 27.68
CA VAL A 102 15.99 -9.42 27.15
C VAL A 102 16.23 -10.57 26.18
N ILE A 103 16.70 -10.24 24.97
CA ILE A 103 17.12 -11.21 23.97
C ILE A 103 18.65 -11.16 23.86
N GLU A 104 19.31 -12.27 24.20
CA GLU A 104 20.77 -12.39 24.09
C GLU A 104 21.21 -12.76 22.66
N LYS A 105 22.14 -11.97 22.10
CA LYS A 105 22.70 -12.19 20.76
C LYS A 105 24.22 -12.13 20.80
N ASP A 106 24.85 -13.28 20.57
CA ASP A 106 26.29 -13.45 20.64
C ASP A 106 26.88 -13.84 19.27
N TYR A 107 27.43 -12.86 18.55
CA TYR A 107 27.94 -13.03 17.19
C TYR A 107 29.44 -13.34 17.19
N LYS A 108 29.78 -14.61 16.88
CA LYS A 108 31.17 -15.10 16.83
C LYS A 108 31.78 -15.12 15.42
N ASN A 109 30.95 -15.29 14.39
CA ASN A 109 31.40 -15.57 13.02
C ASN A 109 31.29 -14.35 12.10
N LEU A 110 31.79 -13.19 12.55
CA LEU A 110 31.76 -11.95 11.78
C LEU A 110 33.08 -11.63 11.06
N ASP A 111 34.08 -12.53 11.11
CA ASP A 111 35.42 -12.33 10.53
C ASP A 111 36.08 -10.99 10.92
N ILE A 112 35.78 -10.50 12.12
CA ILE A 112 36.34 -9.25 12.64
C ILE A 112 37.69 -9.56 13.31
N PRO A 113 38.80 -8.91 12.92
CA PRO A 113 40.11 -9.18 13.48
C PRO A 113 40.18 -8.92 14.99
N LYS A 114 40.96 -9.75 15.73
CA LYS A 114 41.12 -9.70 17.20
C LYS A 114 41.48 -8.31 17.74
N ILE A 115 42.23 -7.52 16.97
CA ILE A 115 42.64 -6.15 17.30
C ILE A 115 41.47 -5.25 17.73
N ASN A 116 40.26 -5.46 17.20
CA ASN A 116 39.08 -4.65 17.49
C ASN A 116 38.45 -4.91 18.87
N TYR A 117 38.84 -6.04 19.48
CA TYR A 117 38.43 -6.42 20.83
C TYR A 117 39.47 -6.05 21.87
N CYS A 118 40.59 -5.46 21.46
CA CYS A 118 41.69 -5.01 22.32
C CYS A 118 41.73 -3.48 22.39
N SER A 119 42.24 -2.96 23.51
CA SER A 119 42.46 -1.52 23.69
C SER A 119 43.54 -1.01 22.73
N LEU A 120 43.17 -0.07 21.84
CA LEU A 120 44.09 0.70 21.00
C LEU A 120 44.11 2.15 21.47
N ILE A 121 45.25 2.62 21.99
CA ILE A 121 45.42 4.01 22.46
C ILE A 121 44.24 4.42 23.37
N LYS A 122 43.93 3.56 24.36
CA LYS A 122 42.84 3.74 25.35
C LYS A 122 41.40 3.74 24.79
N SER A 123 41.18 3.27 23.56
CA SER A 123 39.84 3.10 22.97
C SER A 123 39.68 1.75 22.27
N TYR A 124 38.46 1.23 22.19
CA TYR A 124 38.16 -0.01 21.49
C TYR A 124 37.53 0.32 20.13
N PRO A 125 38.13 -0.14 19.02
CA PRO A 125 37.69 0.23 17.67
C PRO A 125 36.29 -0.21 17.29
N LEU A 126 35.86 -1.38 17.79
CA LEU A 126 34.58 -1.96 17.44
C LEU A 126 33.46 -1.07 17.96
N LYS A 127 32.61 -0.55 17.06
CA LYS A 127 31.37 0.16 17.41
C LYS A 127 30.22 -0.43 16.61
N TYR A 128 29.01 -0.32 17.12
CA TYR A 128 27.80 -0.67 16.39
C TYR A 128 26.89 0.54 16.25
N TYR A 129 25.90 0.50 15.36
CA TYR A 129 24.92 1.56 15.15
C TYR A 129 23.58 0.97 14.71
N LEU A 130 22.49 1.43 15.32
CA LEU A 130 21.13 1.00 15.01
C LEU A 130 20.55 1.76 13.80
N ILE A 131 20.83 1.28 12.58
CA ILE A 131 20.45 1.99 11.33
C ILE A 131 19.00 1.74 10.94
N ARG A 132 18.52 0.49 10.94
CA ARG A 132 17.11 0.15 10.67
C ARG A 132 16.63 -0.84 11.72
N LYS A 133 15.31 -0.97 11.90
CA LYS A 133 14.70 -1.87 12.91
C LYS A 133 15.23 -3.31 12.90
N LYS A 134 15.77 -3.80 11.78
CA LYS A 134 16.29 -5.17 11.62
C LYS A 134 17.74 -5.24 11.14
N GLN A 135 18.47 -4.12 11.12
CA GLN A 135 19.82 -4.06 10.59
C GLN A 135 20.73 -3.23 11.50
N ILE A 136 21.91 -3.79 11.78
CA ILE A 136 22.93 -3.18 12.62
C ILE A 136 24.17 -2.94 11.75
N LEU A 137 24.68 -1.70 11.76
CA LEU A 137 26.00 -1.41 11.22
C LEU A 137 27.03 -1.64 12.31
N VAL A 138 28.11 -2.34 11.99
CA VAL A 138 29.27 -2.48 12.85
C VAL A 138 30.47 -1.90 12.12
N THR A 139 31.24 -1.04 12.80
CA THR A 139 32.47 -0.46 12.27
C THR A 139 33.67 -1.03 13.00
N TYR A 140 34.72 -1.38 12.26
CA TYR A 140 35.93 -1.99 12.79
C TYR A 140 37.15 -1.64 11.93
N TYR A 141 38.34 -1.88 12.47
CA TYR A 141 39.62 -1.71 11.77
C TYR A 141 40.21 -3.04 11.32
N ASN A 142 40.92 -2.99 10.21
CA ASN A 142 41.78 -4.06 9.73
C ASN A 142 43.23 -3.54 9.64
N SER A 143 44.19 -4.41 9.93
CA SER A 143 45.63 -4.08 9.99
C SER A 143 46.42 -4.98 9.05
N THR A 144 47.44 -4.41 8.40
CA THR A 144 48.43 -5.18 7.61
C THR A 144 49.39 -5.97 8.49
N ASP A 145 49.65 -5.50 9.72
CA ASP A 145 50.40 -6.24 10.74
C ASP A 145 49.62 -6.16 12.08
N PRO A 146 48.94 -7.25 12.48
CA PRO A 146 48.19 -7.28 13.74
C PRO A 146 49.06 -7.20 15.00
N ASN A 147 50.36 -7.45 14.90
CA ASN A 147 51.28 -7.50 16.04
C ASN A 147 52.03 -6.18 16.28
N ASP A 148 52.14 -5.31 15.27
CA ASP A 148 52.76 -3.98 15.38
C ASP A 148 51.84 -2.86 14.88
N ILE A 149 50.84 -2.55 15.70
CA ILE A 149 49.74 -1.63 15.36
C ILE A 149 50.21 -0.17 15.22
N LEU A 150 51.31 0.19 15.88
CA LEU A 150 51.86 1.54 15.84
C LEU A 150 52.53 1.84 14.49
N ASN A 151 53.09 0.82 13.84
CA ASN A 151 53.72 0.95 12.51
C ASN A 151 52.86 0.38 11.37
N ALA A 152 51.77 -0.33 11.68
CA ALA A 152 50.90 -0.90 10.68
C ALA A 152 50.00 0.13 9.99
N THR A 153 49.65 -0.16 8.73
CA THR A 153 48.59 0.58 8.04
C THR A 153 47.23 0.07 8.50
N LEU A 154 46.45 0.94 9.15
CA LEU A 154 45.09 0.66 9.56
C LEU A 154 44.10 1.09 8.47
N THR A 155 43.06 0.28 8.29
CA THR A 155 41.96 0.56 7.38
C THR A 155 40.64 0.37 8.10
N GLU A 156 39.66 1.23 7.83
CA GLU A 156 38.33 1.14 8.41
C GLU A 156 37.33 0.45 7.49
N TRP A 157 36.51 -0.38 8.10
CA TRP A 157 35.48 -1.18 7.46
C TRP A 157 34.15 -1.03 8.19
N GLY A 158 33.07 -1.07 7.41
CA GLY A 158 31.71 -1.24 7.89
C GLY A 158 31.17 -2.61 7.47
N ILE A 159 30.40 -3.25 8.34
CA ILE A 159 29.63 -4.45 8.03
C ILE A 159 28.18 -4.22 8.46
N VAL A 160 27.23 -4.56 7.59
CA VAL A 160 25.81 -4.58 7.94
C VAL A 160 25.41 -6.03 8.22
N ILE A 161 24.80 -6.24 9.38
CA ILE A 161 24.27 -7.53 9.79
C ILE A 161 22.77 -7.42 10.08
N ASP A 162 22.04 -8.51 9.89
CA ASP A 162 20.70 -8.66 10.45
C ASP A 162 20.75 -9.00 11.96
N LEU A 163 19.59 -9.04 12.62
CA LEU A 163 19.50 -9.36 14.05
C LEU A 163 19.89 -10.80 14.39
N ASP A 164 19.95 -11.69 13.39
CA ASP A 164 20.39 -13.08 13.55
C ASP A 164 21.90 -13.24 13.32
N GLY A 165 22.58 -12.18 12.91
CA GLY A 165 24.03 -12.14 12.71
C GLY A 165 24.47 -12.53 11.31
N ASN A 166 23.53 -12.65 10.35
CA ASN A 166 23.88 -12.87 8.96
C ASN A 166 24.46 -11.57 8.38
N VAL A 167 25.60 -11.70 7.71
CA VAL A 167 26.26 -10.59 7.04
C VAL A 167 25.53 -10.28 5.74
N LEU A 168 25.00 -9.06 5.63
CA LEU A 168 24.30 -8.60 4.42
C LEU A 168 25.29 -7.98 3.43
N ASP A 169 26.17 -7.10 3.91
CA ASP A 169 27.20 -6.46 3.07
C ASP A 169 28.41 -5.99 3.91
N ARG A 170 29.57 -5.81 3.26
CA ARG A 170 30.80 -5.26 3.85
C ARG A 170 31.37 -4.15 2.97
N ARG A 171 31.77 -3.06 3.60
CA ARG A 171 32.30 -1.88 2.91
C ARG A 171 33.63 -1.44 3.48
N TYR A 172 34.58 -1.21 2.58
CA TYR A 172 35.81 -0.47 2.86
C TYR A 172 35.53 1.03 2.92
N PHE A 173 35.86 1.69 4.01
CA PHE A 173 35.68 3.15 4.17
C PHE A 173 36.94 3.96 3.86
N GLY A 174 38.12 3.39 4.02
CA GLY A 174 39.38 4.07 3.74
C GLY A 174 40.49 3.78 4.74
N PRO A 175 41.67 4.38 4.55
CA PRO A 175 42.74 4.38 5.54
C PRO A 175 42.28 5.06 6.84
N ALA A 176 42.74 4.54 7.97
CA ALA A 176 42.53 5.12 9.30
C ALA A 176 43.90 5.48 9.90
N ALA A 177 44.01 6.65 10.53
CA ALA A 177 45.24 7.00 11.24
C ALA A 177 45.25 6.34 12.63
N PRO A 178 46.36 5.70 13.05
CA PRO A 178 46.45 5.03 14.34
C PRO A 178 46.26 5.99 15.52
N THR A 179 46.67 7.25 15.38
CA THR A 179 46.67 8.25 16.47
C THR A 179 45.46 9.19 16.49
N SER A 180 44.61 9.19 15.45
CA SER A 180 43.46 10.12 15.36
C SER A 180 42.15 9.43 15.70
N ALA A 181 41.61 9.68 16.89
CA ALA A 181 40.36 9.11 17.40
C ALA A 181 39.07 9.66 16.73
N ILE A 182 39.11 10.04 15.45
CA ILE A 182 38.10 10.93 14.84
C ILE A 182 37.11 10.21 13.93
N SER A 183 37.25 8.90 13.63
CA SER A 183 36.17 8.21 12.92
C SER A 183 34.88 8.18 13.76
N LYS A 184 33.91 8.98 13.31
CA LYS A 184 32.59 9.17 13.91
C LYS A 184 31.54 8.87 12.85
N ILE A 185 30.51 8.14 13.25
CA ILE A 185 29.31 7.90 12.45
C ILE A 185 28.19 8.74 13.05
N GLN A 186 27.59 9.58 12.22
CA GLN A 186 26.38 10.32 12.55
C GLN A 186 25.22 9.73 11.75
N LEU A 187 24.25 9.15 12.45
CA LEU A 187 23.01 8.70 11.81
C LEU A 187 22.20 9.90 11.35
N ASN A 188 21.52 9.74 10.22
CA ASN A 188 20.53 10.72 9.77
C ASN A 188 19.36 10.78 10.78
N ILE A 189 18.69 11.94 10.87
CA ILE A 189 17.46 12.05 11.67
C ILE A 189 16.36 11.09 11.16
N ASN A 190 16.33 10.85 9.85
CA ASN A 190 15.59 9.78 9.21
C ASN A 190 16.54 8.62 8.91
N ARG A 191 16.57 7.62 9.79
CA ARG A 191 17.59 6.56 9.73
C ARG A 191 17.61 5.77 8.42
N GLU A 192 16.52 5.77 7.65
CA GLU A 192 16.45 5.15 6.32
C GLU A 192 17.34 5.85 5.27
N LYS A 193 17.66 7.12 5.50
CA LYS A 193 18.61 7.91 4.70
C LYS A 193 20.08 7.63 5.06
N GLY A 194 20.34 6.71 5.99
CA GLY A 194 21.69 6.23 6.30
C GLY A 194 22.47 7.15 7.22
N PHE A 195 23.75 7.35 6.93
CA PHE A 195 24.69 7.98 7.86
C PHE A 195 25.81 8.77 7.17
N LEU A 196 26.40 9.68 7.94
CA LEU A 196 27.63 10.40 7.61
C LEU A 196 28.79 9.80 8.41
N ARG A 197 29.82 9.35 7.71
CA ARG A 197 31.14 9.06 8.30
C ARG A 197 31.99 10.31 8.23
N CYS A 198 32.58 10.72 9.34
CA CYS A 198 33.55 11.78 9.42
C CYS A 198 34.83 11.22 10.04
N ASN A 199 36.00 11.46 9.43
CA ASN A 199 37.28 10.94 9.88
C ASN A 199 38.42 11.93 9.58
N MET A 200 39.53 11.87 10.31
CA MET A 200 40.75 12.57 9.91
C MET A 200 41.48 11.78 8.81
N ARG A 201 41.96 12.48 7.77
CA ARG A 201 42.76 11.85 6.72
C ARG A 201 44.05 11.29 7.30
N ALA A 202 44.36 10.04 6.95
CA ALA A 202 45.59 9.37 7.37
C ALA A 202 46.83 10.19 6.99
N ASN A 203 47.83 10.20 7.88
CA ASN A 203 49.10 10.93 7.74
C ASN A 203 48.98 12.46 7.68
N THR A 204 47.81 13.02 8.03
CA THR A 204 47.61 14.46 8.19
C THR A 204 46.97 14.76 9.55
N THR A 205 47.12 15.99 10.05
CA THR A 205 46.58 16.41 11.35
C THR A 205 45.55 17.53 11.24
N ASN A 206 45.27 17.99 10.02
CA ASN A 206 44.40 19.13 9.76
C ASN A 206 43.36 18.88 8.67
N ILE A 207 43.35 17.73 7.99
CA ILE A 207 42.36 17.43 6.95
C ILE A 207 41.30 16.50 7.51
N VAL A 208 40.05 16.96 7.48
CA VAL A 208 38.88 16.16 7.84
C VAL A 208 38.18 15.71 6.56
N GLU A 209 37.93 14.41 6.46
CA GLU A 209 37.20 13.78 5.37
C GLU A 209 35.83 13.33 5.85
N TRP A 210 34.84 13.50 5.00
CA TRP A 210 33.49 13.03 5.26
C TRP A 210 32.93 12.27 4.06
N GLN A 211 32.11 11.27 4.34
CA GLN A 211 31.50 10.37 3.36
C GLN A 211 30.08 10.05 3.79
N GLN A 212 29.15 10.07 2.85
CA GLN A 212 27.76 9.77 3.08
C GLN A 212 27.38 8.43 2.46
N TYR A 213 26.70 7.59 3.25
CA TYR A 213 26.26 6.26 2.84
C TYR A 213 24.78 6.08 3.14
N ARG A 214 24.09 5.32 2.29
CA ARG A 214 22.75 4.76 2.55
C ARG A 214 22.84 3.25 2.63
N ILE A 215 22.05 2.65 3.50
CA ILE A 215 21.85 1.21 3.55
C ILE A 215 20.48 0.90 2.94
N GLU A 216 20.50 0.12 1.85
CA GLU A 216 19.29 -0.31 1.15
C GLU A 216 18.51 -1.34 1.98
N PRO A 217 17.20 -1.54 1.73
CA PRO A 217 16.39 -2.51 2.47
C PRO A 217 16.98 -3.94 2.50
N GLU A 218 17.71 -4.32 1.45
CA GLU A 218 18.41 -5.61 1.34
C GLU A 218 19.70 -5.68 2.17
N GLY A 219 20.18 -4.54 2.68
CA GLY A 219 21.37 -4.42 3.52
C GLY A 219 22.63 -3.92 2.80
N ASN A 220 22.56 -3.66 1.49
CA ASN A 220 23.69 -3.22 0.68
C ASN A 220 24.07 -1.75 0.96
N PHE A 221 25.37 -1.44 0.91
CA PHE A 221 25.89 -0.08 1.00
C PHE A 221 25.78 0.66 -0.34
N THR A 222 25.15 1.83 -0.32
CA THR A 222 25.13 2.78 -1.43
C THR A 222 25.92 4.03 -1.05
N ASN A 223 26.97 4.35 -1.82
CA ASN A 223 27.72 5.60 -1.67
C ASN A 223 26.92 6.76 -2.27
N LEU A 224 26.75 7.84 -1.51
CA LEU A 224 26.04 9.02 -1.99
C LEU A 224 27.02 10.12 -2.41
N THR A 225 27.72 10.71 -1.45
CA THR A 225 28.66 11.82 -1.68
C THR A 225 29.82 11.76 -0.69
N SER A 226 30.88 12.51 -0.97
CA SER A 226 32.02 12.67 -0.07
C SER A 226 32.72 14.00 -0.31
N GLY A 227 33.50 14.43 0.68
CA GLY A 227 34.29 15.65 0.58
C GLY A 227 35.32 15.73 1.69
N ASN A 228 36.05 16.85 1.72
CA ASN A 228 37.01 17.15 2.76
C ASN A 228 37.11 18.65 2.99
N PHE A 229 37.64 19.04 4.14
CA PHE A 229 37.98 20.41 4.46
C PHE A 229 39.21 20.46 5.37
N ASN A 230 39.86 21.63 5.38
CA ASN A 230 41.07 21.85 6.17
C ASN A 230 40.74 22.64 7.43
N LEU A 231 41.31 22.20 8.55
CA LEU A 231 41.37 22.90 9.82
C LEU A 231 42.56 23.85 9.83
N SER A 232 42.39 24.98 10.50
CA SER A 232 43.39 26.06 10.55
C SER A 232 44.63 25.72 11.39
N GLY A 233 44.60 24.67 12.23
CA GLY A 233 45.74 24.27 13.07
C GLY A 233 45.59 22.86 13.67
N PRO A 234 46.70 22.11 13.89
CA PRO A 234 46.64 20.68 14.16
C PRO A 234 46.51 20.24 15.64
N VAL A 235 46.50 21.15 16.62
CA VAL A 235 46.83 20.75 18.01
C VAL A 235 45.63 20.64 18.97
N ASN A 236 44.51 21.36 18.80
CA ASN A 236 43.37 21.30 19.75
C ASN A 236 41.97 21.53 19.08
N SER A 237 41.80 21.28 17.78
CA SER A 237 40.51 21.46 17.11
C SER A 237 39.49 20.39 17.51
N THR A 238 38.33 20.81 18.03
CA THR A 238 37.23 19.89 18.37
C THR A 238 36.24 19.83 17.20
N VAL A 239 35.93 18.61 16.72
CA VAL A 239 35.00 18.37 15.61
C VAL A 239 33.80 17.55 16.10
N VAL A 240 32.60 18.05 15.84
CA VAL A 240 31.32 17.41 16.15
C VAL A 240 30.48 17.29 14.88
N THR A 241 29.82 16.15 14.73
CA THR A 241 28.84 15.91 13.68
C THR A 241 27.44 15.96 14.29
N MET A 242 26.46 16.44 13.53
CA MET A 242 25.06 16.39 13.90
C MET A 242 24.18 16.14 12.68
N SER A 243 23.02 15.53 12.87
CA SER A 243 21.94 15.51 11.88
C SER A 243 21.16 16.83 11.93
N THR A 244 20.55 17.18 10.81
CA THR A 244 19.70 18.37 10.68
C THR A 244 18.26 17.99 10.36
N ILE A 245 17.30 18.88 10.69
CA ILE A 245 15.86 18.61 10.54
C ILE A 245 15.47 18.44 9.06
N ASP A 246 16.13 19.13 8.14
CA ASP A 246 16.02 18.97 6.68
C ASP A 246 16.67 17.67 6.15
N GLU A 247 16.84 16.69 7.03
CA GLU A 247 17.38 15.35 6.75
C GLU A 247 18.79 15.37 6.14
N GLY A 248 19.55 16.44 6.36
CA GLY A 248 20.97 16.56 6.06
C GLY A 248 21.86 16.29 7.29
N TYR A 249 23.07 16.83 7.22
CA TYR A 249 24.05 16.80 8.29
C TYR A 249 24.76 18.16 8.42
N ALA A 250 25.44 18.33 9.54
CA ALA A 250 26.41 19.38 9.69
C ALA A 250 27.66 18.88 10.45
N ILE A 251 28.81 19.42 10.06
CA ILE A 251 30.05 19.28 10.81
C ILE A 251 30.34 20.63 11.45
N VAL A 252 30.32 20.68 12.78
CA VAL A 252 30.66 21.87 13.55
C VAL A 252 32.04 21.68 14.15
N PHE A 253 32.90 22.68 14.00
CA PHE A 253 34.26 22.59 14.48
C PHE A 253 34.77 23.90 15.06
N VAL A 254 35.70 23.76 15.99
CA VAL A 254 36.46 24.88 16.54
C VAL A 254 37.84 24.88 15.90
N ASP A 255 38.22 26.02 15.33
CA ASP A 255 39.56 26.28 14.83
C ASP A 255 40.32 27.27 15.72
N ARG A 256 41.60 26.98 15.94
CA ARG A 256 42.54 27.84 16.67
C ARG A 256 43.68 28.28 15.75
N THR A 257 43.88 29.58 15.63
CA THR A 257 45.05 30.15 14.95
C THR A 257 46.30 30.00 15.81
N GLN A 258 47.38 29.41 15.26
CA GLN A 258 48.66 29.28 15.96
C GLN A 258 49.41 30.61 16.02
N LYS A 259 50.22 30.77 17.08
CA LYS A 259 51.29 31.75 17.18
C LYS A 259 52.48 31.25 16.34
N THR A 260 52.87 31.98 15.30
CA THR A 260 54.17 31.78 14.67
C THR A 260 55.22 32.42 15.58
N ASP A 261 55.98 31.62 16.32
CA ASP A 261 57.20 32.08 16.99
C ASP A 261 58.28 32.24 15.91
N ASP A 262 58.22 33.36 15.17
CA ASP A 262 59.37 33.81 14.38
C ASP A 262 60.21 34.75 15.24
N ASP A 263 61.38 34.23 15.59
CA ASP A 263 62.59 34.89 16.04
C ASP A 263 62.56 35.84 17.26
N SER A 264 63.47 35.47 18.16
CA SER A 264 63.88 36.04 19.44
C SER A 264 64.27 37.53 19.51
N ASN A 265 63.60 38.48 18.82
CA ASN A 265 64.00 39.90 18.97
C ASN A 265 63.00 41.02 18.64
N ILE A 266 61.69 40.89 18.92
CA ILE A 266 60.80 42.07 18.93
C ILE A 266 59.88 42.08 20.15
N LYS A 267 60.23 42.90 21.14
CA LYS A 267 59.27 43.50 22.09
C LYS A 267 58.40 44.50 21.31
N ASN A 268 57.30 44.02 20.72
CA ASN A 268 56.03 44.72 20.53
C ASN A 268 55.15 44.01 19.49
N ILE A 269 53.86 43.94 19.83
CA ILE A 269 52.67 43.48 19.09
C ILE A 269 52.29 42.01 19.32
N THR A 270 51.04 41.59 19.53
CA THR A 270 49.75 42.14 20.03
C THR A 270 48.86 40.90 20.23
N ILE A 271 48.03 40.87 21.28
CA ILE A 271 46.78 40.09 21.49
C ILE A 271 46.24 39.33 20.24
N ILE A 272 45.79 38.06 20.18
CA ILE A 272 45.44 36.91 21.06
C ILE A 272 45.12 35.70 20.12
N PRO A 273 45.25 34.41 20.51
CA PRO A 273 44.74 33.27 19.73
C PRO A 273 43.25 33.40 19.38
N GLN A 274 42.89 33.39 18.10
CA GLN A 274 41.48 33.41 17.69
C GLN A 274 40.91 32.00 17.76
N ASN A 275 39.90 31.79 18.61
CA ASN A 275 39.07 30.59 18.58
C ASN A 275 37.80 30.89 17.79
N GLN A 276 37.61 30.13 16.71
CA GLN A 276 36.54 30.30 15.74
C GLN A 276 35.65 29.06 15.74
N LEU A 277 34.38 29.22 16.09
CA LEU A 277 33.35 28.21 15.88
C LEU A 277 32.82 28.35 14.46
N SER A 278 33.01 27.31 13.66
CA SER A 278 32.55 27.24 12.27
C SER A 278 31.65 26.03 12.05
N ILE A 279 30.82 26.11 11.03
CA ILE A 279 29.95 25.02 10.61
C ILE A 279 30.10 24.76 9.11
N LEU A 280 30.10 23.48 8.77
CA LEU A 280 30.05 22.96 7.42
C LEU A 280 28.73 22.19 7.25
N PRO A 281 27.69 22.80 6.66
CA PRO A 281 26.46 22.09 6.36
C PRO A 281 26.65 21.17 5.14
N ILE A 282 26.02 20.00 5.21
CA ILE A 282 26.12 18.93 4.23
C ILE A 282 24.69 18.45 3.92
N GLY A 283 24.17 18.85 2.75
CA GLY A 283 22.86 18.41 2.28
C GLY A 283 22.84 16.92 1.94
N TYR A 284 21.66 16.30 2.06
CA TYR A 284 21.50 14.88 1.72
C TYR A 284 21.81 14.62 0.24
N SER A 285 22.80 13.75 -0.03
CA SER A 285 23.26 13.41 -1.38
C SER A 285 23.73 14.63 -2.18
N GLN A 286 24.19 15.68 -1.49
CA GLN A 286 24.69 16.92 -2.10
C GLN A 286 26.15 17.18 -1.68
N THR A 287 26.88 17.93 -2.49
CA THR A 287 28.20 18.44 -2.11
C THR A 287 28.05 19.48 -1.01
N SER A 288 28.97 19.50 -0.04
CA SER A 288 28.98 20.54 0.98
C SER A 288 29.26 21.92 0.39
N VAL A 289 28.73 22.96 1.02
CA VAL A 289 29.14 24.35 0.76
C VAL A 289 30.42 24.68 1.53
N SER A 290 31.04 25.83 1.29
CA SER A 290 32.19 26.27 2.10
C SER A 290 31.77 26.46 3.57
N PRO A 291 32.64 26.08 4.54
CA PRO A 291 32.37 26.37 5.95
C PRO A 291 32.20 27.87 6.16
N PHE A 292 31.32 28.25 7.09
CA PHE A 292 31.17 29.64 7.51
C PHE A 292 31.26 29.78 9.03
N LEU A 293 31.68 30.96 9.46
CA LEU A 293 31.93 31.32 10.86
C LEU A 293 30.60 31.57 11.58
N LEU A 294 30.37 30.86 12.69
CA LEU A 294 29.25 31.10 13.60
C LEU A 294 29.61 32.05 14.72
N TYR A 295 30.77 31.88 15.35
CA TYR A 295 31.14 32.67 16.52
C TYR A 295 32.66 32.73 16.68
N GLN A 296 33.17 33.89 17.10
CA GLN A 296 34.61 34.09 17.29
C GLN A 296 34.86 34.81 18.61
N ILE A 297 35.89 34.34 19.32
CA ILE A 297 36.40 35.00 20.51
C ILE A 297 37.83 35.46 20.27
N CYS A 298 38.13 36.70 20.65
CA CYS A 298 39.45 37.33 20.59
C CYS A 298 40.07 37.48 21.99
N THR A 299 39.77 36.58 22.93
CA THR A 299 40.32 36.54 24.31
C THR A 299 41.16 35.27 24.53
N ASN A 300 41.97 35.20 25.60
CA ASN A 300 42.76 34.01 25.98
C ASN A 300 41.90 32.83 26.52
N LEU A 301 40.68 32.68 26.01
CA LEU A 301 39.80 31.58 26.38
C LEU A 301 40.00 30.43 25.39
N GLU A 302 40.43 29.28 25.88
CA GLU A 302 40.52 28.03 25.12
C GLU A 302 39.20 27.25 25.17
N PHE A 303 38.70 26.81 24.02
CA PHE A 303 37.58 25.88 23.98
C PHE A 303 38.05 24.45 24.23
N ILE A 304 37.55 23.84 25.30
CA ILE A 304 37.94 22.50 25.73
C ILE A 304 36.89 21.43 25.40
N SER A 305 35.65 21.85 25.10
CA SER A 305 34.57 20.94 24.69
C SER A 305 33.56 21.66 23.81
N LEU A 306 33.02 20.92 22.85
CA LEU A 306 31.94 21.34 21.94
C LEU A 306 30.89 20.24 21.91
N THR A 307 29.62 20.60 22.04
CA THR A 307 28.50 19.71 21.77
C THR A 307 27.44 20.48 21.01
N CYS A 308 26.88 19.90 19.95
CA CYS A 308 25.84 20.52 19.15
C CYS A 308 24.68 19.55 18.95
N ASP A 309 23.47 20.10 18.88
CA ASP A 309 22.24 19.35 18.71
C ASP A 309 21.17 20.24 18.04
N ILE A 310 20.03 19.64 17.74
CA ILE A 310 18.83 20.34 17.32
C ILE A 310 18.27 21.16 18.48
N ALA A 311 17.80 22.37 18.18
CA ALA A 311 17.07 23.17 19.16
C ALA A 311 15.61 22.67 19.24
N TYR A 312 15.31 21.78 20.20
CA TYR A 312 13.95 21.24 20.39
C TYR A 312 12.91 22.29 20.82
N VAL A 313 13.36 23.36 21.49
CA VAL A 313 12.52 24.51 21.86
C VAL A 313 12.76 25.63 20.84
N GLY A 314 11.75 25.92 20.02
CA GLY A 314 11.86 26.89 18.92
C GLY A 314 12.37 26.24 17.63
N VAL A 315 13.16 26.98 16.86
CA VAL A 315 13.72 26.53 15.57
C VAL A 315 15.22 26.73 15.47
N GLY A 316 15.87 25.94 14.61
CA GLY A 316 17.30 26.00 14.35
C GLY A 316 18.12 24.96 15.11
N LYS A 317 19.35 25.33 15.45
CA LYS A 317 20.37 24.47 16.07
C LYS A 317 20.94 25.14 17.31
N VAL A 318 21.50 24.34 18.20
CA VAL A 318 22.16 24.80 19.41
C VAL A 318 23.52 24.14 19.55
N CYS A 319 24.53 24.94 19.91
CA CYS A 319 25.83 24.45 20.33
C CYS A 319 26.17 24.95 21.73
N PHE A 320 26.75 24.08 22.54
CA PHE A 320 27.35 24.36 23.83
C PHE A 320 28.86 24.26 23.71
N LEU A 321 29.52 25.36 24.05
CA LEU A 321 30.96 25.49 24.14
C LEU A 321 31.35 25.57 25.61
N VAL A 322 32.37 24.82 26.00
CA VAL A 322 33.04 24.99 27.30
C VAL A 322 34.36 25.68 27.04
N ALA A 323 34.51 26.88 27.60
CA ALA A 323 35.72 27.68 27.45
C ALA A 323 36.43 27.83 28.81
N LYS A 324 37.75 27.79 28.79
CA LYS A 324 38.59 27.92 29.98
C LYS A 324 39.68 28.95 29.71
N GLN A 325 39.99 29.79 30.68
CA GLN A 325 41.15 30.67 30.58
C GLN A 325 42.42 29.89 30.96
N ASP A 326 43.53 30.13 30.25
CA ASP A 326 44.82 29.53 30.58
C ASP A 326 45.11 29.66 32.09
N TYR A 327 45.47 28.55 32.73
CA TYR A 327 45.76 28.43 34.17
C TYR A 327 44.59 28.67 35.16
N SER A 328 43.36 28.89 34.69
CA SER A 328 42.17 28.92 35.58
C SER A 328 41.81 27.51 36.07
N GLU A 329 41.12 27.38 37.20
CA GLU A 329 40.44 26.13 37.59
C GLU A 329 38.95 26.14 37.26
N THR A 330 38.44 27.27 36.74
CA THR A 330 37.04 27.48 36.38
C THR A 330 36.86 27.56 34.86
N ALA A 331 35.77 26.99 34.36
CA ALA A 331 35.33 27.07 32.98
C ALA A 331 34.00 27.83 32.85
N ILE A 332 33.78 28.45 31.71
CA ILE A 332 32.53 29.12 31.33
C ILE A 332 31.80 28.31 30.26
N TYR A 333 30.47 28.33 30.30
CA TYR A 333 29.64 27.73 29.25
C TYR A 333 29.09 28.82 28.35
N ILE A 334 29.17 28.59 27.06
CA ILE A 334 28.62 29.48 26.04
C ILE A 334 27.63 28.66 25.21
N LYS A 335 26.37 29.09 25.24
CA LYS A 335 25.30 28.54 24.42
C LYS A 335 25.10 29.44 23.20
N VAL A 336 25.20 28.85 22.02
CA VAL A 336 25.01 29.51 20.71
C VAL A 336 23.81 28.87 20.03
N ASN A 337 22.75 29.64 19.79
CA ASN A 337 21.64 29.22 18.93
C ASN A 337 21.77 29.88 17.55
N PHE A 338 21.52 29.14 16.48
CA PHE A 338 21.69 29.61 15.10
C PHE A 338 20.79 28.88 14.11
N LEU A 339 20.55 29.51 12.96
CA LEU A 339 19.73 29.02 11.86
C LEU A 339 20.55 28.18 10.84
N SER A 340 19.91 27.46 9.92
CA SER A 340 20.56 26.80 8.76
C SER A 340 21.39 27.79 7.93
N SER A 341 20.97 29.05 7.87
CA SER A 341 21.69 30.13 7.19
C SER A 341 22.99 30.55 7.87
N GLY A 342 23.24 30.09 9.11
CA GLY A 342 24.34 30.53 9.94
C GLY A 342 24.07 31.77 10.77
N ALA A 343 22.91 32.41 10.61
CA ALA A 343 22.53 33.55 11.43
C ALA A 343 22.35 33.13 12.90
N ILE A 344 23.04 33.83 13.81
CA ILE A 344 22.92 33.62 15.26
C ILE A 344 21.59 34.22 15.73
N THR A 345 20.78 33.42 16.42
CA THR A 345 19.53 33.89 17.03
C THR A 345 19.71 34.28 18.49
N SER A 346 20.60 33.61 19.22
CA SER A 346 20.94 34.00 20.58
C SER A 346 22.31 33.48 21.00
N LEU A 347 23.02 34.28 21.80
CA LEU A 347 24.29 33.92 22.44
C LEU A 347 24.14 34.16 23.95
N LEU A 348 24.33 33.11 24.76
CA LEU A 348 24.20 33.20 26.22
C LEU A 348 25.43 32.59 26.89
N THR A 349 26.09 33.37 27.75
CA THR A 349 27.11 32.86 28.66
C THR A 349 26.43 32.43 29.96
N LEU A 350 26.56 31.16 30.33
CA LEU A 350 26.02 30.63 31.58
C LEU A 350 27.09 30.82 32.66
N ASN A 351 26.89 31.81 33.52
CA ASN A 351 27.66 31.96 34.75
C ASN A 351 27.06 30.99 35.78
N SER A 352 27.60 29.78 35.92
CA SER A 352 27.15 28.89 36.98
C SER A 352 27.60 29.47 38.33
N SER A 353 26.70 29.44 39.31
CA SER A 353 27.04 29.66 40.72
C SER A 353 27.88 28.51 41.30
N ASP A 354 27.89 27.36 40.63
CA ASP A 354 28.74 26.21 40.95
C ASP A 354 29.96 26.18 40.02
N PRO A 355 31.19 26.39 40.52
CA PRO A 355 32.39 26.33 39.69
C PRO A 355 32.53 24.93 39.10
N VAL A 356 32.58 24.87 37.77
CA VAL A 356 32.91 23.63 37.07
C VAL A 356 34.38 23.32 37.31
N ASN A 357 34.61 22.27 38.09
CA ASN A 357 35.94 21.77 38.34
C ASN A 357 36.55 21.27 37.02
N THR A 358 37.65 21.88 36.60
CA THR A 358 38.30 21.56 35.31
C THR A 358 38.97 20.17 35.29
N THR A 359 38.92 19.42 36.38
CA THR A 359 39.36 18.03 36.43
C THR A 359 38.32 17.05 35.90
N SER A 360 37.04 17.43 35.74
CA SER A 360 35.99 16.54 35.22
C SER A 360 35.66 16.81 33.75
N PHE A 361 35.26 15.75 33.03
CA PHE A 361 34.82 15.85 31.65
C PHE A 361 33.31 16.12 31.59
N TRP A 362 32.87 17.02 30.71
CA TRP A 362 31.46 17.44 30.62
C TRP A 362 30.85 17.14 29.27
N ARG A 363 29.66 16.51 29.28
CA ARG A 363 28.78 16.36 28.12
C ARG A 363 27.48 17.09 28.36
N VAL A 364 26.94 17.67 27.29
CA VAL A 364 25.60 18.26 27.30
C VAL A 364 24.69 17.41 26.41
N ARG A 365 23.47 17.14 26.88
CA ARG A 365 22.41 16.50 26.09
C ARG A 365 21.22 17.44 26.04
N SER A 366 20.75 17.76 24.83
CA SER A 366 19.48 18.48 24.66
C SER A 366 18.33 17.52 24.92
N LEU A 367 17.36 17.95 25.75
CA LEU A 367 16.20 17.14 26.08
C LEU A 367 15.06 17.45 25.11
N THR A 368 14.38 16.41 24.63
CA THR A 368 13.30 16.51 23.63
C THR A 368 12.09 17.32 24.15
N PHE A 369 11.87 17.32 25.48
CA PHE A 369 10.81 18.09 26.15
C PHE A 369 11.31 19.42 26.74
N GLY A 370 12.47 19.88 26.28
CA GLY A 370 13.08 21.16 26.66
C GLY A 370 14.00 21.05 27.87
N GLY A 371 14.97 21.98 27.92
CA GLY A 371 16.07 21.95 28.87
C GLY A 371 17.25 21.10 28.39
N TYR A 372 18.25 20.97 29.26
CA TYR A 372 19.53 20.36 28.94
C TYR A 372 20.03 19.57 30.14
N LEU A 373 20.57 18.38 29.90
CA LEU A 373 21.24 17.58 30.92
C LEU A 373 22.76 17.76 30.77
N PHE A 374 23.37 18.39 31.76
CA PHE A 374 24.81 18.51 31.90
C PHE A 374 25.31 17.34 32.73
N ILE A 375 26.34 16.65 32.23
CA ILE A 375 26.83 15.42 32.84
C ILE A 375 28.33 15.56 33.04
N SER A 376 28.75 15.46 34.29
CA SER A 376 30.14 15.45 34.71
C SER A 376 30.60 14.02 34.97
N PHE A 377 31.77 13.67 34.44
CA PHE A 377 32.44 12.42 34.72
C PHE A 377 33.68 12.69 35.56
N ASP A 378 33.85 11.96 36.65
CA ASP A 378 35.14 11.89 37.34
C ASP A 378 36.21 11.31 36.40
N VAL A 379 37.48 11.66 36.62
CA VAL A 379 38.65 11.25 35.82
C VAL A 379 38.75 9.72 35.69
N ASN A 380 38.23 8.99 36.67
CA ASN A 380 38.23 7.53 36.71
C ASN A 380 36.92 6.87 36.20
N PHE A 381 35.92 7.65 35.77
CA PHE A 381 34.58 7.18 35.37
C PHE A 381 33.84 6.34 36.42
N ASN A 382 34.18 6.52 37.70
CA ASN A 382 33.58 5.78 38.81
C ASN A 382 32.29 6.41 39.34
N SER A 383 32.06 7.69 39.04
CA SER A 383 30.85 8.43 39.38
C SER A 383 30.47 9.37 38.24
N ILE A 384 29.16 9.52 38.06
CA ILE A 384 28.56 10.50 37.17
C ILE A 384 27.75 11.45 38.03
N ASP A 385 27.92 12.75 37.82
CA ASP A 385 27.07 13.78 38.43
C ASP A 385 26.30 14.52 37.33
N GLY A 386 25.06 14.91 37.63
CA GLY A 386 24.15 15.54 36.69
C GLY A 386 23.68 16.89 37.15
N VAL A 387 23.50 17.81 36.20
CA VAL A 387 22.76 19.05 36.43
C VAL A 387 21.73 19.17 35.32
N LEU A 388 20.46 19.24 35.72
CA LEU A 388 19.37 19.59 34.82
C LEU A 388 19.26 21.10 34.74
N TYR A 389 19.35 21.62 33.51
CA TYR A 389 19.26 23.05 33.23
C TYR A 389 18.02 23.34 32.40
N ASP A 390 17.06 24.05 32.98
CA ASP A 390 15.78 24.39 32.32
C ASP A 390 15.88 25.57 31.34
N GLY A 391 17.05 26.22 31.27
CA GLY A 391 17.28 27.45 30.52
C GLY A 391 17.58 28.67 31.40
N LYS A 392 17.27 28.59 32.69
CA LYS A 392 17.46 29.66 33.69
C LYS A 392 18.21 29.18 34.93
N VAL A 393 17.85 28.01 35.47
CA VAL A 393 18.38 27.49 36.74
C VAL A 393 18.88 26.06 36.54
N GLY A 394 20.07 25.78 37.09
CA GLY A 394 20.60 24.43 37.20
C GLY A 394 20.13 23.78 38.50
N THR A 395 19.55 22.58 38.42
CA THR A 395 19.21 21.75 39.58
C THR A 395 20.09 20.51 39.56
N ALA A 396 20.82 20.26 40.65
CA ALA A 396 21.61 19.06 40.80
C ALA A 396 20.71 17.82 40.70
N TYR A 397 21.18 16.83 39.93
CA TYR A 397 20.48 15.60 39.67
C TYR A 397 21.41 14.43 39.99
N GLY A 398 21.08 13.68 41.04
CA GLY A 398 21.89 12.55 41.50
C GLY A 398 21.64 11.30 40.67
N PHE A 399 22.70 10.72 40.09
CA PHE A 399 22.64 9.49 39.28
C PHE A 399 22.76 8.19 40.10
N GLY A 400 22.48 8.23 41.41
CA GLY A 400 22.73 7.09 42.31
C GLY A 400 24.21 6.96 42.70
N SER A 401 24.52 6.12 43.67
CA SER A 401 25.82 6.10 44.36
C SER A 401 26.94 5.28 43.70
N SER A 402 26.66 4.48 42.65
CA SER A 402 27.71 3.72 41.94
C SER A 402 27.37 3.34 40.50
N THR A 403 27.75 4.19 39.54
CA THR A 403 27.66 3.85 38.11
C THR A 403 28.68 2.77 37.74
N ASN A 404 28.45 2.08 36.63
CA ASN A 404 29.45 1.15 36.10
C ASN A 404 30.73 1.88 35.66
N SER A 405 31.84 1.14 35.48
CA SER A 405 33.16 1.72 35.17
C SER A 405 33.26 2.46 33.82
N LYS A 406 32.18 2.47 33.03
CA LYS A 406 32.05 3.19 31.76
C LYS A 406 31.10 4.37 31.81
N GLY A 407 30.37 4.52 32.91
CA GLY A 407 29.36 5.56 33.09
C GLY A 407 28.29 5.53 31.99
N ILE A 408 27.77 4.35 31.65
CA ILE A 408 26.77 4.20 30.59
C ILE A 408 25.40 4.68 31.07
N PHE A 409 24.74 5.49 30.26
CA PHE A 409 23.38 5.96 30.50
C PHE A 409 22.64 6.15 29.18
N GLU A 410 21.31 6.03 29.21
CA GLU A 410 20.42 6.32 28.09
C GLU A 410 19.17 7.08 28.54
N ILE A 411 18.62 7.90 27.65
CA ILE A 411 17.31 8.51 27.84
C ILE A 411 16.37 7.89 26.82
N LEU A 412 15.37 7.17 27.30
CA LEU A 412 14.41 6.53 26.39
C LEU A 412 13.59 7.58 25.65
N PRO A 413 13.41 7.42 24.33
CA PRO A 413 12.49 8.25 23.58
C PRO A 413 11.06 8.09 24.14
N HIS A 414 10.27 9.17 24.09
CA HIS A 414 8.86 9.29 24.53
C HIS A 414 8.61 9.40 26.03
N ASN A 415 9.19 8.53 26.85
CA ASN A 415 8.91 8.55 28.30
C ASN A 415 9.83 9.52 29.06
N ASN A 416 10.90 10.02 28.43
CA ASN A 416 11.88 10.89 29.08
C ASN A 416 12.53 10.22 30.31
N THR A 417 12.49 8.89 30.37
CA THR A 417 13.03 8.08 31.45
C THR A 417 14.52 7.89 31.23
N LEU A 418 15.32 8.15 32.27
CA LEU A 418 16.76 7.98 32.25
C LEU A 418 17.13 6.63 32.88
N LEU A 419 17.99 5.90 32.18
CA LEU A 419 18.57 4.64 32.65
C LEU A 419 20.06 4.83 32.87
N VAL A 420 20.55 4.36 34.00
CA VAL A 420 21.96 4.47 34.38
C VAL A 420 22.50 3.09 34.71
N ALA A 421 23.51 2.64 33.96
CA ALA A 421 24.14 1.35 34.21
C ALA A 421 24.86 1.38 35.55
N GLN A 422 24.55 0.41 36.40
CA GLN A 422 25.21 0.24 37.69
C GLN A 422 26.36 -0.75 37.58
N LYS A 423 27.21 -0.75 38.60
CA LYS A 423 28.31 -1.72 38.71
C LYS A 423 27.79 -3.15 38.61
N GLU A 424 28.43 -3.94 37.76
CA GLU A 424 28.08 -5.33 37.48
C GLU A 424 28.51 -6.25 38.64
N ILE A 425 27.66 -7.23 38.97
CA ILE A 425 27.82 -8.13 40.12
C ILE A 425 27.61 -9.56 39.63
N ASP A 426 28.55 -10.45 39.93
CA ASP A 426 28.54 -11.84 39.47
C ASP A 426 28.29 -11.93 37.94
N ASN A 427 27.38 -12.80 37.49
CA ASN A 427 27.01 -12.91 36.09
C ASN A 427 25.83 -12.00 35.69
N SER A 428 25.66 -10.87 36.37
CA SER A 428 24.52 -9.98 36.19
C SER A 428 24.91 -8.52 35.97
N TRP A 429 24.05 -7.81 35.26
CA TRP A 429 24.13 -6.37 35.06
C TRP A 429 22.78 -5.73 35.34
N GLN A 430 22.79 -4.45 35.70
CA GLN A 430 21.57 -3.75 36.09
C GLN A 430 21.60 -2.27 35.66
N PHE A 431 20.41 -1.72 35.46
CA PHE A 431 20.16 -0.31 35.26
C PHE A 431 19.28 0.22 36.38
N ASP A 432 19.68 1.35 36.96
CA ASP A 432 18.76 2.15 37.74
C ASP A 432 17.94 3.00 36.79
N ILE A 433 16.63 2.92 36.98
CA ILE A 433 15.61 3.62 36.23
C ILE A 433 15.11 4.74 37.13
N THR A 434 15.32 5.97 36.69
CA THR A 434 14.80 7.14 37.38
C THR A 434 13.32 7.36 37.06
N ASP A 435 12.66 8.21 37.84
CA ASP A 435 11.42 8.83 37.36
C ASP A 435 11.69 9.67 36.10
N ASP A 436 10.65 9.94 35.32
CA ASP A 436 10.75 10.73 34.09
C ASP A 436 11.42 12.08 34.35
N LEU A 437 12.38 12.44 33.51
CA LEU A 437 13.09 13.71 33.62
C LEU A 437 12.08 14.88 33.53
N PRO A 438 12.29 15.97 34.28
CA PRO A 438 11.43 17.14 34.24
C PRO A 438 11.24 17.68 32.82
N LYS A 439 9.99 17.94 32.45
CA LYS A 439 9.64 18.59 31.18
C LYS A 439 9.78 20.10 31.34
N SER A 440 10.96 20.64 31.01
CA SER A 440 11.27 22.07 31.21
C SER A 440 10.37 23.01 30.40
N ALA A 441 9.83 22.54 29.26
CA ALA A 441 8.85 23.29 28.47
C ALA A 441 7.42 23.23 29.04
N GLY A 442 7.21 22.62 30.21
CA GLY A 442 5.92 22.47 30.88
C GLY A 442 4.91 21.72 30.02
N ASP A 443 3.68 22.23 29.98
CA ASP A 443 2.57 21.65 29.22
C ASP A 443 2.57 22.02 27.72
N ARG A 444 3.70 22.51 27.19
CA ARG A 444 3.78 22.91 25.77
C ARG A 444 3.64 21.70 24.84
N ASP A 445 4.29 20.59 25.17
CA ASP A 445 4.05 19.33 24.46
C ASP A 445 2.67 18.77 24.84
N LYS A 446 1.77 18.68 23.86
CA LYS A 446 0.43 18.10 24.04
C LYS A 446 0.39 16.59 23.71
N GLY A 447 1.52 15.90 23.90
CA GLY A 447 1.67 14.47 23.62
C GLY A 447 2.12 14.15 22.19
N TYR A 448 2.56 15.16 21.41
CA TYR A 448 3.03 14.97 20.04
C TYR A 448 4.53 14.64 19.98
N SER A 449 5.22 14.64 21.13
CA SER A 449 6.69 14.59 21.21
C SER A 449 7.35 15.63 20.31
N ASN A 450 6.70 16.80 20.19
CA ASN A 450 7.11 17.90 19.33
C ASN A 450 6.60 19.21 19.92
N LEU A 451 7.52 20.02 20.45
CA LEU A 451 7.20 21.26 21.18
C LEU A 451 6.67 22.39 20.29
N ASN A 452 6.65 22.20 18.98
CA ASN A 452 6.12 23.16 18.02
C ASN A 452 4.65 22.90 17.67
N VAL A 453 4.10 21.72 17.97
CA VAL A 453 2.73 21.34 17.66
C VAL A 453 1.79 21.72 18.80
N GLU A 454 0.78 22.54 18.50
CA GLU A 454 -0.25 22.95 19.45
C GLU A 454 -1.39 21.92 19.51
N SER A 455 -1.92 21.52 18.35
CA SER A 455 -3.00 20.54 18.26
C SER A 455 -3.14 19.93 16.87
N THR A 456 -3.92 18.85 16.77
CA THR A 456 -4.27 18.21 15.50
C THR A 456 -5.76 17.89 15.41
N ILE A 457 -6.26 17.75 14.19
CA ILE A 457 -7.56 17.16 13.87
C ILE A 457 -7.31 15.98 12.92
N PRO A 458 -7.63 14.74 13.33
CA PRO A 458 -8.19 14.38 14.62
C PRO A 458 -7.19 14.52 15.77
N LYS A 459 -7.68 14.58 17.01
CA LYS A 459 -6.81 14.63 18.19
C LYS A 459 -6.19 13.25 18.47
N ILE A 460 -5.04 13.23 19.13
CA ILE A 460 -4.44 11.98 19.66
C ILE A 460 -5.49 11.22 20.50
N GLN A 461 -5.54 9.91 20.32
CA GLN A 461 -6.43 8.97 21.04
C GLN A 461 -7.92 9.30 20.92
N SER A 462 -8.32 10.10 19.93
CA SER A 462 -9.73 10.37 19.65
C SER A 462 -10.39 9.26 18.83
N THR A 463 -11.71 9.32 18.72
CA THR A 463 -12.49 8.47 17.82
C THR A 463 -13.10 9.33 16.72
N VAL A 464 -12.93 8.93 15.46
CA VAL A 464 -13.36 9.69 14.28
C VAL A 464 -14.33 8.91 13.40
N LYS A 465 -15.10 9.62 12.59
CA LYS A 465 -15.95 8.96 11.59
C LYS A 465 -15.08 8.32 10.49
N PRO A 466 -15.44 7.12 10.00
CA PRO A 466 -14.71 6.46 8.91
C PRO A 466 -14.66 7.23 7.57
N ASN A 467 -15.48 8.28 7.42
CA ASN A 467 -15.55 9.14 6.25
C ASN A 467 -15.00 10.55 6.51
N LEU A 468 -14.06 10.69 7.45
CA LEU A 468 -13.30 11.93 7.61
C LEU A 468 -12.67 12.29 6.26
N ASP A 469 -12.84 13.54 5.83
CA ASP A 469 -12.40 14.08 4.55
C ASP A 469 -11.20 15.01 4.67
N GLU A 470 -10.86 15.39 5.91
CA GLU A 470 -9.82 16.37 6.19
C GLU A 470 -9.07 16.05 7.50
N VAL A 471 -7.76 16.29 7.48
CA VAL A 471 -6.90 16.27 8.66
C VAL A 471 -6.13 17.59 8.74
N SER A 472 -5.83 18.05 9.95
CA SER A 472 -5.07 19.28 10.15
C SER A 472 -4.09 19.20 11.31
N ILE A 473 -3.07 20.04 11.22
CA ILE A 473 -2.07 20.26 12.26
C ILE A 473 -1.91 21.76 12.48
N THR A 474 -2.04 22.19 13.74
CA THR A 474 -1.89 23.57 14.16
C THR A 474 -0.61 23.70 14.98
N PHE A 475 0.25 24.64 14.58
CA PHE A 475 1.51 24.95 15.25
C PHE A 475 1.36 26.14 16.19
N TYR A 476 2.24 26.25 17.18
CA TYR A 476 2.26 27.43 18.06
C TYR A 476 2.69 28.70 17.30
N ASP A 477 3.69 28.57 16.42
CA ASP A 477 4.30 29.67 15.67
C ASP A 477 3.88 29.62 14.18
N PRO A 478 3.87 30.75 13.45
CA PRO A 478 3.45 30.79 12.05
C PRO A 478 4.30 29.94 11.12
N VAL A 479 3.67 29.22 10.19
CA VAL A 479 4.34 28.31 9.25
C VAL A 479 4.10 28.70 7.78
N ALA A 480 5.08 28.42 6.93
CA ALA A 480 5.08 28.85 5.52
C ALA A 480 3.97 28.21 4.68
N LEU A 481 3.57 26.97 4.99
CA LEU A 481 2.54 26.19 4.27
C LEU A 481 1.14 26.33 4.87
N SER A 482 0.92 27.31 5.74
CA SER A 482 -0.38 27.45 6.38
C SER A 482 -1.49 27.69 5.36
N THR A 483 -2.55 26.89 5.46
CA THR A 483 -3.73 26.93 4.59
C THR A 483 -4.83 27.83 5.14
N GLU A 484 -4.74 28.18 6.42
CA GLU A 484 -5.74 28.95 7.15
C GLU A 484 -5.29 30.40 7.38
N ASN A 485 -6.26 31.28 7.64
CA ASN A 485 -5.99 32.70 7.89
C ASN A 485 -5.18 32.96 9.18
N ASP A 486 -5.05 31.95 10.05
CA ASP A 486 -4.26 32.03 11.27
C ASP A 486 -2.73 31.97 11.03
N ASN A 487 -2.32 31.64 9.80
CA ASN A 487 -0.93 31.41 9.38
C ASN A 487 -0.20 30.31 10.17
N ARG A 488 -0.92 29.47 10.92
CA ARG A 488 -0.37 28.42 11.82
C ARG A 488 -0.90 27.04 11.52
N THR A 489 -2.04 26.92 10.85
CA THR A 489 -2.68 25.62 10.59
C THR A 489 -2.40 25.15 9.17
N VAL A 490 -2.04 23.88 9.01
CA VAL A 490 -1.90 23.17 7.74
C VAL A 490 -2.95 22.10 7.65
N THR A 491 -3.70 22.11 6.55
CA THR A 491 -4.86 21.24 6.32
C THR A 491 -4.61 20.37 5.09
N GLY A 492 -4.86 19.07 5.22
CA GLY A 492 -4.75 18.08 4.15
C GLY A 492 -6.07 17.35 3.91
N ARG A 493 -6.51 17.28 2.66
CA ARG A 493 -7.67 16.46 2.27
C ARG A 493 -7.27 15.00 2.17
N ILE A 494 -8.15 14.12 2.65
CA ILE A 494 -7.95 12.67 2.62
C ILE A 494 -9.03 11.99 1.80
N LEU A 495 -8.70 10.82 1.26
CA LEU A 495 -9.64 10.02 0.51
C LEU A 495 -10.67 9.42 1.46
N ASN A 496 -11.93 9.37 1.05
CA ASN A 496 -13.00 8.73 1.82
C ASN A 496 -12.75 7.23 2.12
N SER A 497 -11.79 6.62 1.42
CA SER A 497 -11.35 5.23 1.57
C SER A 497 -10.15 5.05 2.50
N THR A 498 -9.53 6.13 2.99
CA THR A 498 -8.33 6.07 3.85
C THR A 498 -8.61 5.36 5.17
N PHE A 499 -9.71 5.72 5.85
CA PHE A 499 -10.13 5.10 7.11
C PHE A 499 -11.20 4.03 6.89
N SER A 500 -10.87 3.05 6.05
CA SER A 500 -11.82 2.03 5.55
C SER A 500 -12.22 0.93 6.54
N VAL A 501 -11.48 0.75 7.64
CA VAL A 501 -11.70 -0.30 8.65
C VAL A 501 -12.59 0.21 9.76
N SER A 502 -13.66 -0.51 10.09
CA SER A 502 -14.53 -0.21 11.25
C SER A 502 -13.79 -0.50 12.56
N LYS A 503 -13.83 0.42 13.53
CA LYS A 503 -13.07 0.32 14.79
C LYS A 503 -11.56 0.09 14.57
N GLY A 504 -11.05 0.52 13.42
CA GLY A 504 -9.63 0.43 13.06
C GLY A 504 -8.79 1.43 13.85
N ASN A 505 -7.55 1.01 14.16
CA ASN A 505 -6.52 1.86 14.74
C ASN A 505 -5.69 2.47 13.62
N TYR A 506 -5.60 3.79 13.59
CA TYR A 506 -4.85 4.55 12.60
C TYR A 506 -3.85 5.48 13.27
N PHE A 507 -2.79 5.82 12.55
CA PHE A 507 -1.89 6.90 12.94
C PHE A 507 -1.49 7.72 11.72
N ILE A 508 -1.08 8.95 11.95
CA ILE A 508 -0.52 9.84 10.93
C ILE A 508 0.94 10.13 11.31
N LYS A 509 1.85 9.84 10.39
CA LYS A 509 3.26 10.25 10.46
C LYS A 509 3.41 11.55 9.65
N VAL A 510 4.13 12.51 10.19
CA VAL A 510 4.52 13.73 9.50
C VAL A 510 6.04 13.74 9.45
N ASP A 511 6.62 13.79 8.26
CA ASP A 511 8.07 13.80 8.09
C ASP A 511 8.69 15.11 8.59
N ASN A 512 9.98 15.09 8.94
CA ASN A 512 10.71 16.30 9.28
C ASN A 512 10.84 17.21 8.04
N ASP A 513 10.92 18.53 8.24
CA ASP A 513 10.92 19.54 7.16
C ASP A 513 9.67 19.49 6.25
N PHE A 514 8.59 18.82 6.70
CA PHE A 514 7.27 18.94 6.04
C PHE A 514 6.77 20.39 6.05
N VAL A 515 7.00 21.11 7.16
CA VAL A 515 6.72 22.54 7.28
C VAL A 515 7.95 23.30 7.73
N ARG A 516 7.98 24.59 7.39
CA ARG A 516 8.99 25.54 7.84
C ARG A 516 8.36 26.66 8.63
N ASP A 517 9.09 27.15 9.61
CA ASP A 517 8.76 28.39 10.30
C ASP A 517 8.74 29.54 9.30
N ARG A 518 7.69 30.37 9.34
CA ARG A 518 7.47 31.41 8.35
C ARG A 518 8.43 32.59 8.48
N VAL A 519 8.89 32.89 9.69
CA VAL A 519 9.71 34.07 9.98
C VAL A 519 11.17 33.81 9.62
N PHE A 520 11.69 32.67 10.04
CA PHE A 520 13.09 32.28 9.87
C PHE A 520 13.33 31.38 8.66
N ASN A 521 12.27 30.84 8.05
CA ASN A 521 12.34 29.84 6.98
C ASN A 521 13.16 28.60 7.40
N GLU A 522 13.02 28.19 8.66
CA GLU A 522 13.72 27.03 9.22
C GLU A 522 12.87 25.75 9.15
N PRO A 523 13.49 24.60 8.84
CA PRO A 523 12.84 23.31 8.90
C PRO A 523 12.36 23.00 10.32
N MET A 524 11.15 22.44 10.43
CA MET A 524 10.55 22.04 11.71
C MET A 524 10.44 20.52 11.84
N LEU A 525 10.50 20.03 13.09
CA LEU A 525 10.31 18.62 13.38
C LEU A 525 8.90 18.17 12.97
N GLY A 526 8.82 16.93 12.50
CA GLY A 526 7.56 16.26 12.19
C GLY A 526 6.93 15.55 13.39
N ILE A 527 6.02 14.61 13.12
CA ILE A 527 5.38 13.73 14.10
C ILE A 527 5.74 12.29 13.75
N ARG A 528 6.34 11.57 14.69
CA ARG A 528 6.79 10.19 14.48
C ARG A 528 5.61 9.21 14.41
N GLU A 529 5.90 8.02 13.90
CA GLU A 529 4.93 6.91 13.82
C GLU A 529 4.30 6.60 15.18
N ASN A 530 3.03 6.21 15.17
CA ASN A 530 2.22 5.85 16.34
C ASN A 530 1.99 6.95 17.40
N ILE A 531 2.57 8.15 17.26
CA ILE A 531 2.32 9.26 18.19
C ILE A 531 0.95 9.87 17.93
N TRP A 532 0.71 10.36 16.71
CA TRP A 532 -0.60 10.87 16.30
C TRP A 532 -1.51 9.72 15.89
N ASN A 533 -1.97 8.96 16.89
CA ASN A 533 -2.88 7.83 16.72
C ASN A 533 -4.33 8.17 17.08
N PHE A 534 -5.29 7.46 16.48
CA PHE A 534 -6.72 7.58 16.75
C PHE A 534 -7.45 6.32 16.27
N THR A 535 -8.72 6.22 16.67
CA THR A 535 -9.59 5.10 16.31
C THR A 535 -10.74 5.58 15.44
N THR A 536 -11.36 4.68 14.69
CA THR A 536 -12.58 4.98 13.95
C THR A 536 -13.82 4.52 14.71
N GLU A 537 -14.92 5.24 14.56
CA GLU A 537 -16.23 4.83 15.05
C GLU A 537 -16.70 3.54 14.35
N GLU A 538 -17.73 2.93 14.93
CA GLU A 538 -18.43 1.82 14.31
C GLU A 538 -19.11 2.27 13.01
N ARG A 539 -18.81 1.59 11.90
CA ARG A 539 -19.43 1.88 10.61
C ARG A 539 -20.84 1.30 10.53
N ILE A 540 -21.82 2.16 10.29
CA ILE A 540 -23.18 1.75 9.94
C ILE A 540 -23.29 1.68 8.42
N ASP A 541 -23.17 0.46 7.89
CA ASP A 541 -23.29 0.16 6.47
C ASP A 541 -24.66 -0.50 6.19
N HIS A 542 -25.41 0.03 5.21
CA HIS A 542 -26.68 -0.57 4.81
C HIS A 542 -26.45 -1.85 4.00
N PHE A 543 -27.31 -2.85 4.21
CA PHE A 543 -27.26 -4.09 3.45
C PHE A 543 -27.31 -3.81 1.94
N SER A 544 -26.34 -4.37 1.22
CA SER A 544 -26.28 -4.35 -0.24
C SER A 544 -26.09 -5.76 -0.77
N ARG A 545 -26.92 -6.15 -1.74
CA ARG A 545 -26.83 -7.44 -2.42
C ARG A 545 -25.50 -7.60 -3.15
N SER A 546 -25.13 -8.86 -3.40
CA SER A 546 -23.98 -9.21 -4.22
C SER A 546 -24.00 -8.48 -5.56
N ALA A 547 -22.83 -8.08 -6.02
CA ALA A 547 -22.69 -7.34 -7.28
C ALA A 547 -21.39 -7.71 -7.97
N THR A 548 -21.42 -7.62 -9.29
CA THR A 548 -20.23 -7.71 -10.13
C THR A 548 -19.78 -6.30 -10.48
N GLY A 549 -18.50 -6.00 -10.30
CA GLY A 549 -17.89 -4.78 -10.82
C GLY A 549 -16.87 -5.09 -11.91
N ILE A 550 -16.56 -4.06 -12.69
CA ILE A 550 -15.77 -4.10 -13.90
C ILE A 550 -14.56 -3.20 -13.70
N LEU A 551 -13.38 -3.74 -13.99
CA LEU A 551 -12.12 -3.01 -14.07
C LEU A 551 -11.61 -3.04 -15.49
N ARG A 552 -10.76 -2.08 -15.84
CA ARG A 552 -10.00 -2.08 -17.08
C ARG A 552 -8.51 -2.17 -16.77
N LEU A 553 -7.79 -2.97 -17.54
CA LEU A 553 -6.33 -3.00 -17.50
C LEU A 553 -5.76 -1.88 -18.37
N THR A 554 -4.65 -1.30 -17.92
CA THR A 554 -3.80 -0.42 -18.73
C THR A 554 -3.25 -1.16 -19.96
N PRO A 555 -2.73 -0.46 -20.98
CA PRO A 555 -2.07 -1.10 -22.11
C PRO A 555 -0.90 -2.00 -21.69
N GLY A 556 -0.05 -1.52 -20.77
CA GLY A 556 1.02 -2.32 -20.17
C GLY A 556 0.50 -3.53 -19.38
N GLY A 557 -0.59 -3.33 -18.63
CA GLY A 557 -1.29 -4.41 -17.92
C GLY A 557 -1.85 -5.49 -18.83
N THR A 558 -2.33 -5.10 -20.01
CA THR A 558 -2.87 -6.02 -21.01
C THR A 558 -1.76 -6.91 -21.59
N LEU A 559 -0.58 -6.33 -21.87
CA LEU A 559 0.61 -7.08 -22.27
C LEU A 559 1.11 -8.02 -21.16
N TYR A 560 1.11 -7.54 -19.92
CA TYR A 560 1.47 -8.35 -18.75
C TYR A 560 0.53 -9.55 -18.58
N PHE A 561 -0.78 -9.33 -18.71
CA PHE A 561 -1.79 -10.38 -18.65
C PHE A 561 -1.63 -11.41 -19.77
N ASP A 562 -1.39 -10.97 -21.02
CA ASP A 562 -1.20 -11.86 -22.17
C ASP A 562 0.03 -12.79 -22.01
N ASN A 563 1.03 -12.39 -21.21
CA ASN A 563 2.24 -13.19 -20.93
C ASN A 563 2.11 -14.15 -19.73
N LEU A 564 1.02 -14.08 -18.97
CA LEU A 564 0.83 -14.85 -17.73
C LEU A 564 -0.27 -15.91 -17.85
N THR A 565 -0.25 -16.86 -16.92
CA THR A 565 -1.38 -17.76 -16.69
C THR A 565 -2.51 -16.99 -16.00
N SER A 566 -3.70 -17.02 -16.60
CA SER A 566 -4.87 -16.25 -16.16
C SER A 566 -5.21 -16.47 -14.67
N ASP A 567 -5.10 -17.70 -14.16
CA ASP A 567 -5.49 -18.01 -12.78
C ASP A 567 -4.59 -17.33 -11.73
N HIS A 568 -3.28 -17.29 -11.98
CA HIS A 568 -2.33 -16.63 -11.08
C HIS A 568 -2.55 -15.11 -11.04
N PHE A 569 -2.88 -14.51 -12.18
CA PHE A 569 -3.20 -13.09 -12.24
C PHE A 569 -4.41 -12.74 -11.37
N PHE A 570 -5.50 -13.48 -11.50
CA PHE A 570 -6.72 -13.20 -10.73
C PHE A 570 -6.55 -13.51 -9.25
N ASP A 571 -5.83 -14.55 -8.86
CA ASP A 571 -5.63 -14.82 -7.43
C ASP A 571 -4.84 -13.70 -6.73
N ASN A 572 -3.73 -13.25 -7.35
CA ASN A 572 -2.95 -12.12 -6.86
C ASN A 572 -3.78 -10.82 -6.82
N LEU A 573 -4.53 -10.54 -7.89
CA LEU A 573 -5.41 -9.36 -7.97
C LEU A 573 -6.43 -9.34 -6.82
N LEU A 574 -7.09 -10.46 -6.57
CA LEU A 574 -8.10 -10.54 -5.51
C LEU A 574 -7.48 -10.50 -4.11
N ASN A 575 -6.27 -11.04 -3.92
CA ASN A 575 -5.52 -10.92 -2.66
C ASN A 575 -5.11 -9.47 -2.38
N GLU A 576 -4.55 -8.78 -3.37
CA GLU A 576 -4.17 -7.36 -3.26
C GLU A 576 -5.40 -6.46 -3.00
N ILE A 577 -6.51 -6.69 -3.70
CA ILE A 577 -7.77 -5.95 -3.45
C ILE A 577 -8.29 -6.23 -2.04
N SER A 578 -8.20 -7.48 -1.55
CA SER A 578 -8.66 -7.83 -0.20
C SER A 578 -7.83 -7.17 0.91
N TYR A 579 -6.57 -6.87 0.62
CA TYR A 579 -5.69 -6.12 1.51
C TYR A 579 -5.98 -4.61 1.45
N ALA A 580 -6.08 -4.05 0.23
CA ALA A 580 -6.29 -2.62 0.01
C ALA A 580 -7.67 -2.15 0.50
N VAL A 581 -8.73 -2.86 0.11
CA VAL A 581 -10.07 -2.70 0.68
C VAL A 581 -10.24 -3.88 1.63
N PRO A 582 -10.14 -3.70 2.96
CA PRO A 582 -10.04 -4.77 3.96
C PRO A 582 -11.33 -5.60 4.06
N ILE A 583 -11.60 -6.38 3.00
CA ILE A 583 -12.73 -7.27 2.80
C ILE A 583 -12.21 -8.71 2.87
N ASN A 584 -12.98 -9.60 3.47
CA ASN A 584 -12.62 -11.00 3.50
C ASN A 584 -12.46 -11.56 2.07
N ARG A 585 -11.28 -12.12 1.77
CA ARG A 585 -10.93 -12.69 0.45
C ARG A 585 -11.96 -13.66 -0.12
N SER A 586 -12.67 -14.41 0.74
CA SER A 586 -13.74 -15.36 0.34
C SER A 586 -14.98 -14.70 -0.27
N ARG A 587 -15.15 -13.39 -0.05
CA ARG A 587 -16.21 -12.56 -0.63
C ARG A 587 -15.87 -12.07 -2.02
N LEU A 588 -14.62 -12.19 -2.46
CA LEU A 588 -14.18 -11.80 -3.79
C LEU A 588 -14.00 -13.03 -4.68
N SER A 589 -14.52 -12.99 -5.89
CA SER A 589 -14.28 -14.03 -6.89
C SER A 589 -14.19 -13.44 -8.30
N SER A 590 -13.49 -14.14 -9.19
CA SER A 590 -13.46 -13.87 -10.61
C SER A 590 -13.76 -15.16 -11.37
N ASN A 591 -14.32 -15.02 -12.57
CA ASN A 591 -14.56 -16.13 -13.49
C ASN A 591 -13.41 -16.36 -14.48
N GLY A 592 -12.33 -15.55 -14.38
CA GLY A 592 -11.15 -15.68 -15.24
C GLY A 592 -11.32 -15.13 -16.67
N ARG A 593 -12.48 -14.57 -17.02
CA ARG A 593 -12.80 -14.15 -18.40
C ARG A 593 -12.49 -12.68 -18.61
N THR A 594 -12.03 -12.35 -19.82
CA THR A 594 -11.70 -10.99 -20.24
C THR A 594 -12.44 -10.62 -21.53
N GLN A 595 -12.65 -9.32 -21.75
CA GLN A 595 -13.18 -8.76 -23.00
C GLN A 595 -12.31 -7.60 -23.46
N VAL A 596 -12.13 -7.42 -24.77
CA VAL A 596 -11.44 -6.23 -25.31
C VAL A 596 -12.36 -5.01 -25.20
N ASP A 597 -11.85 -3.92 -24.62
CA ASP A 597 -12.55 -2.63 -24.59
C ASP A 597 -12.44 -1.95 -25.96
N ASN A 598 -13.50 -2.02 -26.76
CA ASN A 598 -13.57 -1.39 -28.08
C ASN A 598 -13.84 0.13 -28.02
N SER A 599 -14.00 0.73 -26.84
CA SER A 599 -14.20 2.18 -26.68
C SER A 599 -12.90 2.99 -26.72
N VAL A 600 -11.75 2.31 -26.71
CA VAL A 600 -10.41 2.88 -26.71
C VAL A 600 -9.62 2.42 -27.94
N ASN A 601 -8.68 3.25 -28.39
CA ASN A 601 -7.88 2.96 -29.60
C ASN A 601 -6.83 1.87 -29.36
N GLU A 602 -6.35 1.71 -28.13
CA GLU A 602 -5.37 0.71 -27.75
C GLU A 602 -6.06 -0.52 -27.18
N LYS A 603 -5.53 -1.73 -27.49
CA LYS A 603 -6.09 -2.98 -26.97
C LYS A 603 -5.95 -3.00 -25.44
N GLN A 604 -7.08 -2.91 -24.75
CA GLN A 604 -7.17 -3.02 -23.30
C GLN A 604 -8.20 -4.07 -22.90
N TYR A 605 -7.96 -4.83 -21.83
CA TYR A 605 -8.94 -5.79 -21.32
C TYR A 605 -9.83 -5.22 -20.22
N LEU A 606 -11.12 -5.53 -20.31
CA LEU A 606 -12.09 -5.48 -19.22
C LEU A 606 -12.10 -6.80 -18.47
N ILE A 607 -12.06 -6.71 -17.14
CA ILE A 607 -12.09 -7.85 -16.23
C ILE A 607 -13.22 -7.66 -15.20
N SER A 608 -13.80 -8.75 -14.72
CA SER A 608 -14.91 -8.73 -13.77
C SER A 608 -14.52 -9.28 -12.40
N ILE A 609 -14.99 -8.63 -11.35
CA ILE A 609 -14.87 -9.09 -9.96
C ILE A 609 -16.26 -9.17 -9.35
N ASP A 610 -16.61 -10.35 -8.85
CA ASP A 610 -17.81 -10.59 -8.07
C ASP A 610 -17.55 -10.32 -6.59
N ILE A 611 -18.41 -9.51 -5.99
CA ILE A 611 -18.38 -9.16 -4.57
C ILE A 611 -19.63 -9.74 -3.92
N LYS A 612 -19.45 -10.69 -3.00
CA LYS A 612 -20.54 -11.34 -2.26
C LYS A 612 -21.08 -10.43 -1.16
N GLU A 613 -22.39 -10.46 -0.97
CA GLU A 613 -23.06 -9.83 0.17
C GLU A 613 -22.60 -10.39 1.52
N THR A 614 -22.83 -9.62 2.57
CA THR A 614 -22.58 -10.01 3.96
C THR A 614 -23.78 -9.62 4.81
N ARG A 615 -24.02 -10.39 5.87
CA ARG A 615 -24.99 -10.07 6.94
C ARG A 615 -24.31 -9.92 8.30
N ILE A 616 -22.98 -9.97 8.31
CA ILE A 616 -22.18 -9.79 9.51
C ILE A 616 -22.19 -8.30 9.83
N GLU A 617 -22.63 -7.94 11.04
CA GLU A 617 -22.55 -6.57 11.53
C GLU A 617 -21.08 -6.12 11.52
N ASN A 618 -20.81 -4.88 11.14
CA ASN A 618 -19.46 -4.28 10.98
C ASN A 618 -18.62 -4.75 9.79
N ASP A 619 -19.11 -5.68 8.97
CA ASP A 619 -18.46 -6.03 7.70
C ASP A 619 -18.83 -5.00 6.61
N ILE A 620 -17.93 -4.77 5.66
CA ILE A 620 -18.07 -3.73 4.64
C ILE A 620 -19.17 -4.11 3.62
N SER A 621 -20.12 -3.21 3.38
CA SER A 621 -21.18 -3.46 2.41
C SER A 621 -20.65 -3.54 0.99
N VAL A 622 -21.33 -4.28 0.11
CA VAL A 622 -20.97 -4.34 -1.31
C VAL A 622 -20.96 -2.95 -1.96
N ALA A 623 -21.87 -2.06 -1.57
CA ALA A 623 -21.92 -0.69 -2.07
C ALA A 623 -20.68 0.12 -1.65
N THR A 624 -20.25 -0.03 -0.40
CA THR A 624 -19.06 0.63 0.14
C THR A 624 -17.78 0.08 -0.50
N VAL A 625 -17.68 -1.22 -0.71
CA VAL A 625 -16.56 -1.85 -1.44
C VAL A 625 -16.44 -1.29 -2.85
N ILE A 626 -17.55 -1.21 -3.59
CA ILE A 626 -17.56 -0.64 -4.95
C ILE A 626 -17.06 0.81 -4.92
N LYS A 627 -17.60 1.62 -4.00
CA LYS A 627 -17.21 3.03 -3.84
C LYS A 627 -15.72 3.16 -3.55
N TYR A 628 -15.21 2.41 -2.57
CA TYR A 628 -13.80 2.48 -2.17
C TYR A 628 -12.86 1.98 -3.26
N LEU A 629 -13.19 0.86 -3.90
CA LEU A 629 -12.35 0.35 -4.98
C LEU A 629 -12.32 1.31 -6.17
N ASP A 630 -13.43 1.99 -6.51
CA ASP A 630 -13.43 3.04 -7.53
C ASP A 630 -12.52 4.20 -7.15
N PHE A 631 -12.63 4.73 -5.92
CA PHE A 631 -11.73 5.78 -5.43
C PHE A 631 -10.26 5.34 -5.43
N MET A 632 -9.94 4.17 -4.89
CA MET A 632 -8.57 3.69 -4.80
C MET A 632 -7.95 3.43 -6.17
N VAL A 633 -8.71 2.92 -7.15
CA VAL A 633 -8.20 2.74 -8.52
C VAL A 633 -7.98 4.11 -9.20
N ARG A 634 -8.87 5.07 -9.01
CA ARG A 634 -8.73 6.42 -9.59
C ARG A 634 -7.55 7.21 -9.01
N TYR A 635 -7.24 7.00 -7.73
CA TYR A 635 -6.14 7.62 -7.00
C TYR A 635 -5.07 6.58 -6.63
N LYS A 636 -4.75 5.67 -7.55
CA LYS A 636 -3.84 4.55 -7.27
C LYS A 636 -2.44 5.00 -6.86
N ASP A 637 -2.01 6.19 -7.26
CA ASP A 637 -0.76 6.85 -6.84
C ASP A 637 -0.71 7.16 -5.33
N GLN A 638 -1.87 7.21 -4.68
CA GLN A 638 -2.02 7.56 -3.25
C GLN A 638 -2.65 6.42 -2.43
N THR A 639 -2.79 5.23 -3.02
CA THR A 639 -3.41 4.09 -2.33
C THR A 639 -2.63 2.80 -2.55
N PRO A 640 -2.80 1.77 -1.70
CA PRO A 640 -2.09 0.49 -1.85
C PRO A 640 -2.31 -0.21 -3.20
N ILE A 641 -3.34 0.18 -3.97
CA ILE A 641 -3.60 -0.32 -5.33
C ILE A 641 -2.43 -0.01 -6.29
N GLY A 642 -1.74 1.12 -6.12
CA GLY A 642 -0.60 1.47 -6.99
C GLY A 642 0.68 0.69 -6.70
N GLU A 643 0.81 0.14 -5.50
CA GLU A 643 2.01 -0.59 -5.05
C GLU A 643 1.91 -2.11 -5.27
N GLY A 644 0.71 -2.62 -5.57
CA GLY A 644 0.49 -4.05 -5.78
C GLY A 644 1.07 -4.54 -7.11
N GLN A 645 1.44 -5.82 -7.17
CA GLN A 645 2.07 -6.43 -8.34
C GLN A 645 1.11 -6.47 -9.54
N THR A 646 -0.17 -6.72 -9.29
CA THR A 646 -1.21 -6.80 -10.33
C THR A 646 -2.11 -5.58 -10.36
N THR A 647 -2.47 -5.05 -9.20
CA THR A 647 -3.38 -3.90 -9.04
C THR A 647 -2.80 -2.59 -9.61
N GLN A 648 -1.47 -2.45 -9.68
CA GLN A 648 -0.81 -1.29 -10.33
C GLN A 648 -1.22 -1.12 -11.81
N TYR A 649 -1.60 -2.23 -12.46
CA TYR A 649 -1.98 -2.27 -13.86
C TYR A 649 -3.44 -1.90 -14.12
N LEU A 650 -4.23 -1.61 -13.08
CA LEU A 650 -5.59 -1.13 -13.22
C LEU A 650 -5.61 0.30 -13.78
N ASP A 651 -6.53 0.56 -14.70
CA ASP A 651 -6.67 1.85 -15.38
C ASP A 651 -7.40 2.87 -14.49
N GLU A 652 -6.65 3.86 -14.03
CA GLU A 652 -7.10 4.93 -13.16
C GLU A 652 -8.18 5.83 -13.79
N LYS A 653 -8.21 5.95 -15.13
CA LYS A 653 -9.24 6.74 -15.84
C LYS A 653 -10.58 6.00 -15.84
N TYR A 654 -10.54 4.67 -15.96
CA TYR A 654 -11.74 3.84 -15.95
C TYR A 654 -12.34 3.74 -14.53
N GLY A 655 -11.49 3.46 -13.53
CA GLY A 655 -11.93 3.21 -12.16
C GLY A 655 -12.59 1.83 -11.99
N PHE A 656 -13.56 1.72 -11.08
CA PHE A 656 -14.33 0.50 -10.84
C PHE A 656 -15.82 0.74 -11.05
N VAL A 657 -16.36 0.11 -12.10
CA VAL A 657 -17.74 0.35 -12.55
C VAL A 657 -18.62 -0.83 -12.18
N ARG A 658 -19.73 -0.58 -11.47
CA ARG A 658 -20.73 -1.64 -11.20
C ARG A 658 -21.35 -2.13 -12.51
N SER A 659 -21.35 -3.44 -12.73
CA SER A 659 -21.99 -4.04 -13.90
C SER A 659 -23.50 -3.71 -13.89
N PRO A 660 -24.05 -3.19 -15.01
CA PRO A 660 -25.45 -2.79 -15.06
C PRO A 660 -26.39 -3.99 -14.93
N ASN A 661 -27.51 -3.78 -14.23
CA ASN A 661 -28.56 -4.78 -14.18
C ASN A 661 -29.20 -4.93 -15.57
N LEU A 662 -29.16 -6.15 -16.14
CA LEU A 662 -29.68 -6.47 -17.46
C LEU A 662 -31.15 -6.05 -17.63
N TRP A 663 -31.96 -6.20 -16.59
CA TRP A 663 -33.35 -5.79 -16.63
C TRP A 663 -33.49 -4.27 -16.82
N GLU A 664 -32.73 -3.48 -16.06
CA GLU A 664 -32.80 -2.01 -16.16
C GLU A 664 -32.38 -1.50 -17.53
N LYS A 665 -31.35 -2.12 -18.13
CA LYS A 665 -30.83 -1.68 -19.44
C LYS A 665 -31.77 -2.02 -20.59
N TYR A 666 -32.48 -3.16 -20.56
CA TYR A 666 -33.20 -3.68 -21.73
C TYR A 666 -34.72 -3.86 -21.54
N LYS A 667 -35.32 -3.50 -20.40
CA LYS A 667 -36.77 -3.62 -20.16
C LYS A 667 -37.63 -3.03 -21.28
N PHE A 668 -37.23 -1.89 -21.85
CA PHE A 668 -37.96 -1.25 -22.95
C PHE A 668 -37.79 -1.98 -24.29
N GLY A 669 -36.62 -2.55 -24.55
CA GLY A 669 -36.38 -3.38 -25.75
C GLY A 669 -37.21 -4.67 -25.70
N LEU A 670 -37.24 -5.34 -24.55
CA LEU A 670 -38.10 -6.52 -24.32
C LEU A 670 -39.58 -6.17 -24.45
N LEU A 671 -40.02 -5.03 -23.89
CA LEU A 671 -41.39 -4.54 -24.07
C LEU A 671 -41.74 -4.34 -25.55
N GLY A 672 -40.81 -3.79 -26.34
CA GLY A 672 -40.98 -3.65 -27.79
C GLY A 672 -41.19 -4.99 -28.51
N ILE A 673 -40.42 -6.03 -28.14
CA ILE A 673 -40.59 -7.40 -28.66
C ILE A 673 -41.97 -7.95 -28.28
N PHE A 674 -42.40 -7.80 -27.02
CA PHE A 674 -43.73 -8.25 -26.58
C PHE A 674 -44.86 -7.55 -27.32
N LEU A 675 -44.75 -6.23 -27.55
CA LEU A 675 -45.73 -5.47 -28.32
C LEU A 675 -45.77 -5.92 -29.79
N PHE A 676 -44.62 -6.20 -30.41
CA PHE A 676 -44.54 -6.72 -31.77
C PHE A 676 -45.20 -8.10 -31.91
N VAL A 677 -44.91 -9.02 -30.99
CA VAL A 677 -45.54 -10.35 -30.96
C VAL A 677 -47.05 -10.22 -30.70
N GLY A 678 -47.47 -9.34 -29.79
CA GLY A 678 -48.88 -9.04 -29.53
C GLY A 678 -49.61 -8.53 -30.78
N LEU A 679 -48.98 -7.60 -31.52
CA LEU A 679 -49.51 -7.09 -32.79
C LEU A 679 -49.69 -8.21 -33.82
N LEU A 680 -48.70 -9.11 -33.97
CA LEU A 680 -48.79 -10.25 -34.88
C LEU A 680 -49.94 -11.19 -34.53
N ILE A 681 -50.19 -11.44 -33.24
CA ILE A 681 -51.33 -12.25 -32.77
C ILE A 681 -52.66 -11.55 -33.10
N VAL A 682 -52.76 -10.25 -32.88
CA VAL A 682 -53.97 -9.48 -33.23
C VAL A 682 -54.24 -9.52 -34.74
N LEU A 683 -53.20 -9.35 -35.56
CA LEU A 683 -53.30 -9.47 -37.02
C LEU A 683 -53.69 -10.88 -37.45
N PHE A 684 -53.17 -11.92 -36.80
CA PHE A 684 -53.57 -13.30 -37.03
C PHE A 684 -55.05 -13.53 -36.71
N LEU A 685 -55.53 -13.06 -35.55
CA LEU A 685 -56.94 -13.17 -35.18
C LEU A 685 -57.84 -12.42 -36.16
N PHE A 686 -57.45 -11.22 -36.59
CA PHE A 686 -58.20 -10.44 -37.58
C PHE A 686 -58.28 -11.16 -38.94
N ALA A 687 -57.15 -11.73 -39.40
CA ALA A 687 -57.13 -12.54 -40.61
C ALA A 687 -58.03 -13.78 -40.49
N GLN A 688 -58.02 -14.43 -39.32
CA GLN A 688 -58.84 -15.61 -39.03
C GLN A 688 -60.34 -15.29 -39.01
N ILE A 689 -60.73 -14.13 -38.48
CA ILE A 689 -62.11 -13.65 -38.48
C ILE A 689 -62.58 -13.33 -39.91
N ARG A 690 -61.70 -12.73 -40.72
CA ARG A 690 -62.06 -12.28 -42.07
C ARG A 690 -62.26 -13.44 -43.05
N ASP A 691 -61.36 -14.41 -43.08
CA ASP A 691 -61.51 -15.61 -43.91
C ASP A 691 -60.79 -16.80 -43.27
N SER A 692 -61.54 -17.66 -42.59
CA SER A 692 -61.01 -18.83 -41.89
C SER A 692 -60.52 -19.95 -42.83
N ARG A 693 -60.81 -19.85 -44.14
CA ARG A 693 -60.37 -20.83 -45.16
C ARG A 693 -58.97 -20.53 -45.71
N GLY A 694 -58.40 -19.37 -45.39
CA GLY A 694 -57.02 -19.04 -45.70
C GLY A 694 -56.04 -19.60 -44.68
N ASN A 695 -54.80 -19.89 -45.10
CA ASN A 695 -53.72 -20.26 -44.19
C ASN A 695 -53.18 -18.99 -43.49
N ASN A 696 -53.94 -18.50 -42.51
CA ASN A 696 -53.65 -17.23 -41.84
C ASN A 696 -52.42 -17.28 -40.91
N ILE A 697 -51.89 -18.48 -40.61
CA ILE A 697 -50.63 -18.66 -39.86
C ILE A 697 -49.45 -17.99 -40.59
N ALA A 698 -49.57 -17.75 -41.90
CA ALA A 698 -48.59 -17.04 -42.72
C ALA A 698 -48.12 -15.69 -42.13
N ILE A 699 -48.95 -14.95 -41.39
CA ILE A 699 -48.54 -13.68 -40.77
C ILE A 699 -47.57 -13.88 -39.60
N LEU A 700 -47.79 -14.92 -38.80
CA LEU A 700 -46.89 -15.28 -37.70
C LEU A 700 -45.56 -15.77 -38.25
N GLN A 701 -45.61 -16.57 -39.32
CA GLN A 701 -44.42 -17.03 -40.04
C GLN A 701 -43.62 -15.87 -40.63
N LEU A 702 -44.28 -14.89 -41.25
CA LEU A 702 -43.62 -13.68 -41.74
C LEU A 702 -42.95 -12.90 -40.60
N GLY A 703 -43.63 -12.78 -39.46
CA GLY A 703 -43.10 -12.14 -38.26
C GLY A 703 -41.82 -12.81 -37.74
N ILE A 704 -41.79 -14.15 -37.72
CA ILE A 704 -40.61 -14.92 -37.32
C ILE A 704 -39.44 -14.69 -38.29
N ILE A 705 -39.68 -14.74 -39.60
CA ILE A 705 -38.64 -14.51 -40.63
C ILE A 705 -38.02 -13.12 -40.48
N ILE A 706 -38.84 -12.09 -40.29
CA ILE A 706 -38.35 -10.71 -40.12
C ILE A 706 -37.56 -10.58 -38.81
N LEU A 707 -38.07 -11.16 -37.71
CA LEU A 707 -37.42 -11.07 -36.40
C LEU A 707 -36.05 -11.74 -36.41
N ASP A 708 -35.93 -12.93 -37.02
CA ASP A 708 -34.68 -13.69 -37.14
C ASP A 708 -33.60 -12.86 -37.85
N LEU A 709 -33.91 -12.37 -39.06
CA LEU A 709 -32.99 -11.51 -39.84
C LEU A 709 -32.56 -10.26 -39.06
N VAL A 710 -33.50 -9.59 -38.38
CA VAL A 710 -33.19 -8.37 -37.61
C VAL A 710 -32.27 -8.69 -36.44
N MET A 711 -32.54 -9.75 -35.69
CA MET A 711 -31.70 -10.15 -34.55
C MET A 711 -30.29 -10.51 -35.02
N ASP A 712 -30.17 -11.20 -36.14
CA ASP A 712 -28.89 -11.60 -36.72
C ASP A 712 -28.03 -10.43 -37.18
N ILE A 713 -28.64 -9.45 -37.86
CA ILE A 713 -27.99 -8.19 -38.21
C ILE A 713 -27.52 -7.46 -36.95
N LEU A 714 -28.36 -7.41 -35.91
CA LEU A 714 -28.01 -6.75 -34.64
C LEU A 714 -26.82 -7.43 -33.94
N PHE A 715 -26.76 -8.76 -33.95
CA PHE A 715 -25.64 -9.52 -33.40
C PHE A 715 -24.32 -9.22 -34.14
N VAL A 716 -24.33 -9.26 -35.48
CA VAL A 716 -23.14 -8.99 -36.30
C VAL A 716 -22.65 -7.55 -36.11
N ASN A 717 -23.56 -6.58 -36.06
CA ASN A 717 -23.22 -5.17 -35.95
C ASN A 717 -22.73 -4.79 -34.54
N SER A 718 -23.36 -5.34 -33.51
CA SER A 718 -23.15 -4.87 -32.13
C SER A 718 -22.17 -5.73 -31.33
N ASN A 719 -22.08 -7.04 -31.61
CA ASN A 719 -21.40 -7.99 -30.72
C ASN A 719 -20.32 -8.83 -31.41
N ALA A 720 -20.42 -9.10 -32.71
CA ALA A 720 -19.45 -9.96 -33.38
C ALA A 720 -18.00 -9.42 -33.36
N ARG A 721 -17.81 -8.12 -33.07
CA ARG A 721 -16.50 -7.48 -32.89
C ARG A 721 -15.87 -7.69 -31.52
N ASP A 722 -16.63 -8.12 -30.52
CA ASP A 722 -16.11 -8.36 -29.17
C ASP A 722 -15.12 -9.54 -29.14
N ILE A 723 -15.25 -10.45 -30.11
CA ILE A 723 -14.32 -11.55 -30.35
C ILE A 723 -13.80 -11.44 -31.79
N PRO A 724 -12.56 -10.96 -32.01
CA PRO A 724 -12.04 -10.71 -33.36
C PRO A 724 -12.12 -11.92 -34.31
N ILE A 725 -11.93 -13.14 -33.79
CA ILE A 725 -11.99 -14.38 -34.59
C ILE A 725 -13.41 -14.72 -35.08
N LEU A 726 -14.45 -14.18 -34.45
CA LEU A 726 -15.85 -14.44 -34.83
C LEU A 726 -16.41 -13.44 -35.84
N TYR A 727 -15.87 -12.23 -35.93
CA TYR A 727 -16.43 -11.18 -36.77
C TYR A 727 -16.58 -11.62 -38.23
N LEU A 728 -15.51 -12.13 -38.85
CA LEU A 728 -15.53 -12.55 -40.25
C LEU A 728 -16.48 -13.74 -40.48
N PRO A 729 -16.44 -14.84 -39.71
CA PRO A 729 -17.45 -15.88 -39.79
C PRO A 729 -18.89 -15.37 -39.65
N SER A 730 -19.18 -14.50 -38.68
CA SER A 730 -20.54 -13.99 -38.48
C SER A 730 -21.06 -13.18 -39.67
N VAL A 731 -20.20 -12.36 -40.31
CA VAL A 731 -20.57 -11.64 -41.54
C VAL A 731 -20.81 -12.59 -42.70
N LEU A 732 -19.94 -13.59 -42.89
CA LEU A 732 -20.07 -14.55 -44.00
C LEU A 732 -21.36 -15.36 -43.90
N PHE A 733 -21.70 -15.87 -42.70
CA PHE A 733 -22.91 -16.65 -42.46
C PHE A 733 -24.20 -15.82 -42.43
N LEU A 734 -24.10 -14.49 -42.39
CA LEU A 734 -25.25 -13.60 -42.63
C LEU A 734 -25.43 -13.31 -44.13
N VAL A 735 -24.36 -12.97 -44.85
CA VAL A 735 -24.44 -12.47 -46.24
C VAL A 735 -24.60 -13.59 -47.27
N ILE A 736 -23.88 -14.71 -47.12
CA ILE A 736 -23.91 -15.80 -48.10
C ILE A 736 -25.31 -16.42 -48.21
N PRO A 737 -25.99 -16.79 -47.10
CA PRO A 737 -27.33 -17.36 -47.19
C PRO A 737 -28.35 -16.38 -47.77
N VAL A 738 -28.30 -15.10 -47.38
CA VAL A 738 -29.18 -14.08 -47.94
C VAL A 738 -28.99 -13.95 -49.44
N GLY A 739 -27.74 -13.97 -49.92
CA GLY A 739 -27.41 -13.95 -51.34
C GLY A 739 -27.95 -15.18 -52.09
N ILE A 740 -27.69 -16.37 -51.58
CA ILE A 740 -28.17 -17.64 -52.18
C ILE A 740 -29.69 -17.67 -52.23
N ASN A 741 -30.37 -17.34 -51.12
CA ASN A 741 -31.83 -17.33 -51.04
C ASN A 741 -32.45 -16.29 -51.98
N THR A 742 -31.83 -15.12 -52.12
CA THR A 742 -32.27 -14.09 -53.07
C THR A 742 -32.16 -14.59 -54.51
N ILE A 743 -30.99 -15.16 -54.90
CA ILE A 743 -30.78 -15.71 -56.24
C ILE A 743 -31.79 -16.84 -56.52
N LEU A 744 -31.98 -17.74 -55.56
CA LEU A 744 -32.96 -18.81 -55.66
C LEU A 744 -34.38 -18.25 -55.81
N ALA A 745 -34.78 -17.27 -55.01
CA ALA A 745 -36.11 -16.65 -55.09
C ALA A 745 -36.38 -16.01 -56.45
N PHE A 746 -35.42 -15.23 -56.98
CA PHE A 746 -35.54 -14.63 -58.31
C PHE A 746 -35.61 -15.69 -59.41
N SER A 747 -34.77 -16.73 -59.33
CA SER A 747 -34.79 -17.84 -60.30
C SER A 747 -36.12 -18.60 -60.27
N ILE A 748 -36.62 -18.89 -59.07
CA ILE A 748 -37.90 -19.57 -58.80
C ILE A 748 -39.07 -18.78 -59.38
N VAL A 749 -39.15 -17.47 -59.11
CA VAL A 749 -40.24 -16.59 -59.58
C VAL A 749 -40.16 -16.38 -61.09
N THR A 750 -38.96 -16.18 -61.64
CA THR A 750 -38.76 -15.98 -63.09
C THR A 750 -39.12 -17.23 -63.88
N ASN A 751 -38.68 -18.40 -63.38
CA ASN A 751 -39.03 -19.69 -63.99
C ASN A 751 -40.54 -19.95 -63.93
N GLU A 752 -41.20 -19.64 -62.81
CA GLU A 752 -42.65 -19.81 -62.69
C GLU A 752 -43.44 -18.83 -63.58
N ASN A 753 -42.88 -17.65 -63.87
CA ASN A 753 -43.50 -16.67 -64.75
C ASN A 753 -43.63 -17.14 -66.22
N THR A 754 -43.05 -18.28 -66.57
CA THR A 754 -43.30 -18.98 -67.86
C THR A 754 -44.64 -19.72 -67.87
N ASN A 755 -45.22 -20.03 -66.71
CA ASN A 755 -46.55 -20.63 -66.58
C ASN A 755 -47.63 -19.57 -66.82
N THR A 756 -48.53 -19.81 -67.77
CA THR A 756 -49.57 -18.86 -68.20
C THR A 756 -50.48 -18.42 -67.05
N LYS A 757 -50.84 -19.33 -66.13
CA LYS A 757 -51.69 -19.03 -64.96
C LYS A 757 -50.98 -18.13 -63.95
N PHE A 758 -49.71 -18.39 -63.67
CA PHE A 758 -48.91 -17.59 -62.75
C PHE A 758 -48.57 -16.22 -63.35
N ASN A 759 -48.25 -16.15 -64.64
CA ASN A 759 -47.95 -14.90 -65.34
C ASN A 759 -49.12 -13.91 -65.31
N GLN A 760 -50.34 -14.39 -65.53
CA GLN A 760 -51.54 -13.56 -65.46
C GLN A 760 -51.78 -13.00 -64.05
N TRP A 761 -51.57 -13.83 -63.02
CA TRP A 761 -51.62 -13.40 -61.63
C TRP A 761 -50.49 -12.41 -61.27
N PHE A 762 -49.27 -12.66 -61.75
CA PHE A 762 -48.08 -11.84 -61.51
C PHE A 762 -48.23 -10.44 -62.10
N LYS A 763 -48.73 -10.32 -63.34
CA LYS A 763 -49.01 -9.01 -63.98
C LYS A 763 -49.99 -8.16 -63.16
N THR A 764 -50.95 -8.80 -62.50
CA THR A 764 -51.96 -8.13 -61.67
C THR A 764 -51.42 -7.75 -60.29
N ASN A 765 -50.48 -8.53 -59.73
CA ASN A 765 -49.99 -8.41 -58.35
C ASN A 765 -48.48 -8.15 -58.24
N ALA A 766 -47.86 -7.59 -59.27
CA ALA A 766 -46.41 -7.50 -59.43
C ALA A 766 -45.67 -6.90 -58.21
N LYS A 767 -46.26 -5.87 -57.57
CA LYS A 767 -45.68 -5.24 -56.37
C LYS A 767 -45.58 -6.21 -55.19
N VAL A 768 -46.63 -7.00 -54.95
CA VAL A 768 -46.68 -7.97 -53.85
C VAL A 768 -45.73 -9.13 -54.16
N ALA A 769 -45.74 -9.63 -55.39
CA ALA A 769 -44.82 -10.68 -55.82
C ALA A 769 -43.35 -10.26 -55.63
N PHE A 770 -42.97 -9.07 -56.10
CA PHE A 770 -41.62 -8.52 -55.95
C PHE A 770 -41.21 -8.35 -54.47
N LEU A 771 -42.11 -7.82 -53.64
CA LEU A 771 -41.86 -7.67 -52.20
C LEU A 771 -41.55 -9.02 -51.54
N PHE A 772 -42.35 -10.05 -51.79
CA PHE A 772 -42.12 -11.37 -51.23
C PHE A 772 -40.93 -12.10 -51.87
N THR A 773 -40.55 -11.77 -53.11
CA THR A 773 -39.27 -12.22 -53.70
C THR A 773 -38.06 -11.63 -52.97
N ILE A 774 -38.11 -10.36 -52.57
CA ILE A 774 -37.04 -9.73 -51.78
C ILE A 774 -37.03 -10.30 -50.35
N LEU A 775 -38.19 -10.41 -49.70
CA LEU A 775 -38.28 -10.99 -48.35
C LEU A 775 -37.85 -12.45 -48.32
N ALA A 776 -38.00 -13.17 -49.43
CA ALA A 776 -37.49 -14.52 -49.58
C ALA A 776 -35.96 -14.62 -49.58
N GLY A 777 -35.26 -13.49 -49.70
CA GLY A 777 -33.83 -13.42 -49.41
C GLY A 777 -33.50 -13.74 -47.95
N ALA A 778 -34.38 -13.40 -46.99
CA ALA A 778 -34.20 -13.77 -45.59
C ALA A 778 -34.43 -15.29 -45.38
N ASP A 779 -35.59 -15.77 -45.82
CA ASP A 779 -35.92 -17.20 -45.86
C ASP A 779 -36.81 -17.45 -47.09
N ILE A 780 -36.41 -18.40 -47.93
CA ILE A 780 -37.13 -18.77 -49.15
C ILE A 780 -38.61 -19.13 -48.90
N LYS A 781 -38.97 -19.54 -47.68
CA LYS A 781 -40.34 -19.80 -47.24
C LYS A 781 -41.25 -18.58 -47.33
N ALA A 782 -40.72 -17.36 -47.34
CA ALA A 782 -41.53 -16.16 -47.53
C ALA A 782 -42.36 -16.21 -48.83
N LEU A 783 -41.88 -16.94 -49.86
CA LEU A 783 -42.64 -17.15 -51.09
C LEU A 783 -43.95 -17.93 -50.87
N ASN A 784 -44.01 -18.85 -49.90
CA ASN A 784 -45.23 -19.63 -49.63
C ASN A 784 -46.40 -18.74 -49.16
N ILE A 785 -46.11 -17.53 -48.68
CA ILE A 785 -47.13 -16.54 -48.29
C ILE A 785 -47.96 -16.12 -49.51
N LEU A 786 -47.37 -16.08 -50.71
CA LEU A 786 -48.09 -15.75 -51.95
C LEU A 786 -49.17 -16.77 -52.34
N HIS A 787 -49.08 -18.01 -51.85
CA HIS A 787 -50.07 -19.09 -52.08
C HIS A 787 -50.96 -19.34 -50.85
N SER A 788 -50.75 -18.64 -49.73
CA SER A 788 -51.42 -18.92 -48.45
C SER A 788 -52.92 -18.62 -48.42
N LYS A 789 -53.47 -17.92 -49.42
CA LYS A 789 -54.83 -17.35 -49.41
C LYS A 789 -55.05 -16.43 -48.18
N PHE A 790 -53.99 -15.79 -47.69
CA PHE A 790 -54.00 -14.96 -46.47
C PHE A 790 -55.15 -13.96 -46.43
N ALA A 791 -55.96 -14.02 -45.36
CA ALA A 791 -57.14 -13.19 -45.11
C ALA A 791 -58.13 -13.06 -46.29
N GLY A 792 -58.11 -14.04 -47.21
CA GLY A 792 -58.95 -14.08 -48.40
C GLY A 792 -58.56 -13.10 -49.51
N PHE A 793 -57.43 -12.39 -49.40
CA PHE A 793 -57.01 -11.43 -50.43
C PHE A 793 -56.56 -12.13 -51.72
N SER A 794 -56.97 -11.59 -52.87
CA SER A 794 -56.62 -12.12 -54.21
C SER A 794 -55.12 -12.07 -54.51
N CYS A 795 -54.39 -11.12 -53.91
CA CYS A 795 -52.94 -11.01 -54.02
C CYS A 795 -52.14 -12.08 -53.24
N PHE A 796 -52.80 -12.96 -52.48
CA PHE A 796 -52.18 -14.13 -51.82
C PHE A 796 -52.75 -15.46 -52.34
N ARG A 797 -53.34 -15.45 -53.56
CA ARG A 797 -53.87 -16.63 -54.26
C ARG A 797 -53.04 -16.95 -55.51
N ALA A 798 -51.71 -16.92 -55.39
CA ALA A 798 -50.82 -17.24 -56.50
C ALA A 798 -50.97 -18.72 -56.91
N PRO A 799 -51.17 -19.03 -58.20
CA PRO A 799 -51.27 -20.42 -58.67
C PRO A 799 -49.87 -21.02 -58.80
N PHE A 800 -49.39 -21.65 -57.73
CA PHE A 800 -48.09 -22.32 -57.68
C PHE A 800 -48.15 -23.69 -58.34
N SER A 801 -47.20 -24.01 -59.23
CA SER A 801 -47.01 -25.38 -59.73
C SER A 801 -46.47 -26.31 -58.63
N GLU A 802 -46.72 -27.62 -58.76
CA GLU A 802 -46.14 -28.61 -57.83
C GLU A 802 -44.61 -28.63 -57.88
N SER A 803 -44.02 -28.35 -59.05
CA SER A 803 -42.57 -28.19 -59.21
C SER A 803 -42.04 -27.03 -58.35
N LEU A 804 -42.76 -25.90 -58.30
CA LEU A 804 -42.40 -24.74 -57.50
C LEU A 804 -42.41 -25.05 -56.00
N LYS A 805 -43.46 -25.71 -55.51
CA LYS A 805 -43.58 -26.10 -54.10
C LYS A 805 -42.42 -27.00 -53.66
N VAL A 806 -41.99 -27.92 -54.53
CA VAL A 806 -40.82 -28.78 -54.29
C VAL A 806 -39.51 -27.99 -54.27
N LYS A 807 -39.33 -27.01 -55.18
CA LYS A 807 -38.15 -26.14 -55.19
C LYS A 807 -38.06 -25.26 -53.94
N ILE A 808 -39.17 -24.69 -53.47
CA ILE A 808 -39.22 -23.92 -52.23
C ILE A 808 -38.90 -24.82 -51.02
N LEU A 809 -39.41 -26.06 -51.00
CA LEU A 809 -39.10 -27.04 -49.96
C LEU A 809 -37.58 -27.34 -49.89
N TRP A 810 -36.95 -27.67 -51.02
CA TRP A 810 -35.51 -27.95 -51.08
C TRP A 810 -34.63 -26.72 -50.81
N GLY A 811 -35.03 -25.54 -51.30
CA GLY A 811 -34.34 -24.28 -50.98
C GLY A 811 -34.38 -23.99 -49.48
N SER A 812 -35.51 -24.28 -48.83
CA SER A 812 -35.60 -24.14 -47.38
C SER A 812 -34.70 -25.17 -46.70
N CYS A 813 -34.63 -26.41 -47.24
CA CYS A 813 -33.72 -27.46 -46.77
C CYS A 813 -32.29 -26.98 -46.67
N LEU A 814 -31.80 -26.41 -47.76
CA LEU A 814 -30.48 -25.82 -47.87
C LEU A 814 -30.24 -24.73 -46.81
N SER A 815 -31.21 -23.84 -46.58
CA SER A 815 -31.11 -22.72 -45.62
C SER A 815 -30.74 -23.17 -44.19
N ILE A 816 -31.25 -24.30 -43.70
CA ILE A 816 -30.89 -24.79 -42.34
C ILE A 816 -29.38 -25.03 -42.21
N PHE A 817 -28.76 -25.62 -43.23
CA PHE A 817 -27.36 -26.02 -43.17
C PHE A 817 -26.41 -24.85 -43.42
N ILE A 818 -26.82 -23.89 -44.25
CA ILE A 818 -25.98 -22.74 -44.60
C ILE A 818 -26.18 -21.52 -43.69
N ALA A 819 -27.32 -21.41 -42.99
CA ALA A 819 -27.63 -20.30 -42.10
C ALA A 819 -27.87 -20.76 -40.66
N ASP A 820 -29.01 -21.41 -40.38
CA ASP A 820 -29.53 -21.63 -39.03
C ASP A 820 -28.52 -22.37 -38.11
N ILE A 821 -27.91 -23.47 -38.58
CA ILE A 821 -26.96 -24.26 -37.76
C ILE A 821 -25.65 -23.50 -37.50
N PRO A 822 -24.92 -22.99 -38.52
CA PRO A 822 -23.73 -22.18 -38.30
C PRO A 822 -23.96 -20.99 -37.35
N GLN A 823 -25.11 -20.35 -37.47
CA GLN A 823 -25.47 -19.17 -36.69
C GLN A 823 -25.65 -19.48 -35.20
N VAL A 824 -26.40 -20.54 -34.88
CA VAL A 824 -26.52 -21.03 -33.50
C VAL A 824 -25.16 -21.44 -32.95
N ALA A 825 -24.30 -22.10 -33.75
CA ALA A 825 -22.97 -22.48 -33.31
C ALA A 825 -22.08 -21.27 -32.97
N ILE A 826 -22.11 -20.23 -33.81
CA ILE A 826 -21.39 -18.97 -33.57
C ILE A 826 -21.88 -18.29 -32.29
N GLN A 827 -23.20 -18.21 -32.09
CA GLN A 827 -23.80 -17.59 -30.91
C GLN A 827 -23.48 -18.37 -29.62
N ILE A 828 -23.48 -19.71 -29.66
CA ILE A 828 -23.06 -20.55 -28.53
C ILE A 828 -21.59 -20.30 -28.19
N TYR A 829 -20.71 -20.28 -29.20
CA TYR A 829 -19.29 -20.04 -29.00
C TYR A 829 -19.04 -18.64 -28.42
N TYR A 830 -19.75 -17.62 -28.90
CA TYR A 830 -19.72 -16.28 -28.35
C TYR A 830 -20.08 -16.27 -26.85
N MET A 831 -21.18 -16.93 -26.47
CA MET A 831 -21.67 -16.99 -25.08
C MET A 831 -20.74 -17.77 -24.13
N GLN A 832 -19.90 -18.65 -24.67
CA GLN A 832 -18.86 -19.33 -23.88
C GLN A 832 -17.67 -18.41 -23.57
N LYS A 833 -17.38 -17.44 -24.45
CA LYS A 833 -16.17 -16.60 -24.38
C LYS A 833 -16.42 -15.23 -23.75
N VAL A 834 -17.52 -14.56 -24.06
CA VAL A 834 -17.83 -13.22 -23.52
C VAL A 834 -18.65 -13.36 -22.23
N TYR A 835 -18.22 -12.68 -21.17
CA TYR A 835 -18.93 -12.67 -19.89
C TYR A 835 -19.89 -11.48 -19.74
N PHE A 836 -19.53 -10.32 -20.29
CA PHE A 836 -20.37 -9.14 -20.19
C PHE A 836 -21.61 -9.37 -21.03
N ARG A 837 -22.71 -9.71 -20.35
CA ARG A 837 -23.96 -10.11 -21.00
C ARG A 837 -24.58 -8.89 -21.67
N ASP A 838 -24.27 -8.69 -22.93
CA ASP A 838 -25.22 -8.00 -23.78
C ASP A 838 -26.45 -8.91 -23.94
N THR A 839 -27.64 -8.33 -23.93
CA THR A 839 -28.88 -9.10 -24.01
C THR A 839 -29.13 -9.54 -25.46
N ILE A 840 -28.53 -8.85 -26.44
CA ILE A 840 -28.65 -9.16 -27.87
C ILE A 840 -28.17 -10.61 -28.17
N PRO A 841 -26.93 -11.04 -27.84
CA PRO A 841 -26.46 -12.41 -28.04
C PRO A 841 -27.32 -13.50 -27.38
N PHE A 842 -27.90 -13.20 -26.21
CA PHE A 842 -28.77 -14.14 -25.52
C PHE A 842 -30.13 -14.27 -26.21
N LEU A 843 -30.74 -13.14 -26.59
CA LEU A 843 -32.01 -13.13 -27.32
C LEU A 843 -31.86 -13.73 -28.71
N THR A 844 -30.78 -13.40 -29.45
CA THR A 844 -30.48 -13.98 -30.75
C THR A 844 -30.38 -15.49 -30.64
N LEU A 845 -29.66 -16.00 -29.63
CA LEU A 845 -29.55 -17.44 -29.41
C LEU A 845 -30.91 -18.10 -29.15
N ILE A 846 -31.78 -17.49 -28.35
CA ILE A 846 -33.14 -18.01 -28.13
C ILE A 846 -33.94 -18.01 -29.44
N PHE A 847 -33.91 -16.92 -30.21
CA PHE A 847 -34.68 -16.82 -31.45
C PHE A 847 -34.17 -17.77 -32.53
N SER A 848 -32.86 -17.82 -32.76
CA SER A 848 -32.25 -18.73 -33.75
C SER A 848 -32.46 -20.20 -33.37
N THR A 849 -32.40 -20.56 -32.08
CA THR A 849 -32.71 -21.95 -31.65
C THR A 849 -34.20 -22.28 -31.79
N LEU A 850 -35.09 -21.34 -31.50
CA LEU A 850 -36.53 -21.51 -31.70
C LEU A 850 -36.87 -21.65 -33.19
N ASN A 851 -36.30 -20.80 -34.05
CA ASN A 851 -36.49 -20.85 -35.50
C ASN A 851 -35.98 -22.19 -36.07
N LEU A 852 -34.76 -22.61 -35.70
CA LEU A 852 -34.20 -23.90 -36.08
C LEU A 852 -35.10 -25.06 -35.65
N THR A 853 -35.63 -25.03 -34.43
CA THR A 853 -36.53 -26.08 -33.92
C THR A 853 -37.82 -26.14 -34.72
N ILE A 854 -38.47 -25.00 -34.99
CA ILE A 854 -39.68 -24.92 -35.81
C ILE A 854 -39.39 -25.45 -37.23
N ASN A 855 -38.25 -25.08 -37.80
CA ASN A 855 -37.83 -25.47 -39.14
C ASN A 855 -37.60 -26.99 -39.24
N ILE A 856 -37.00 -27.62 -38.23
CA ILE A 856 -36.80 -29.08 -38.16
C ILE A 856 -38.13 -29.81 -37.97
N VAL A 857 -38.94 -29.39 -37.00
CA VAL A 857 -40.22 -30.05 -36.67
C VAL A 857 -41.21 -29.99 -37.82
N SER A 858 -41.35 -28.83 -38.46
CA SER A 858 -42.21 -28.66 -39.64
C SER A 858 -41.83 -29.63 -40.78
N ARG A 859 -40.53 -29.92 -40.95
CA ARG A 859 -40.05 -30.79 -42.02
C ARG A 859 -40.22 -32.26 -41.72
N LEU A 860 -39.96 -32.68 -40.48
CA LEU A 860 -40.27 -34.03 -40.05
C LEU A 860 -41.76 -34.33 -40.28
N TYR A 861 -42.64 -33.39 -39.92
CA TYR A 861 -44.07 -33.51 -40.17
C TYR A 861 -44.42 -33.67 -41.66
N HIS A 862 -43.87 -32.82 -42.55
CA HIS A 862 -44.13 -32.92 -43.99
C HIS A 862 -43.57 -34.20 -44.64
N LEU A 863 -42.41 -34.69 -44.19
CA LEU A 863 -41.82 -35.95 -44.66
C LEU A 863 -42.66 -37.14 -44.22
N THR A 864 -43.10 -37.16 -42.97
CA THR A 864 -43.97 -38.23 -42.43
C THR A 864 -45.30 -38.29 -43.16
N ASN A 865 -45.96 -37.15 -43.43
CA ASN A 865 -47.21 -37.14 -44.19
C ASN A 865 -47.04 -37.59 -45.65
N ARG A 866 -45.93 -37.26 -46.31
CA ARG A 866 -45.65 -37.74 -47.67
C ARG A 866 -45.44 -39.25 -47.73
N VAL A 867 -44.73 -39.81 -46.76
CA VAL A 867 -44.50 -41.26 -46.67
C VAL A 867 -45.81 -42.00 -46.34
N ILE A 868 -46.65 -41.45 -45.46
CA ILE A 868 -47.96 -42.02 -45.14
C ILE A 868 -48.89 -41.99 -46.35
N ASN A 869 -48.94 -40.89 -47.10
CA ASN A 869 -49.81 -40.78 -48.28
C ASN A 869 -49.31 -41.61 -49.48
N GLN A 870 -48.00 -41.79 -49.67
CA GLN A 870 -47.46 -42.72 -50.67
C GLN A 870 -47.74 -44.19 -50.33
N ASN A 871 -47.78 -44.54 -49.04
CA ASN A 871 -48.18 -45.87 -48.59
C ASN A 871 -49.70 -46.09 -48.74
N ALA A 872 -50.52 -45.04 -48.66
CA ALA A 872 -51.97 -45.10 -48.91
C ALA A 872 -52.31 -45.20 -50.41
N SER A 873 -51.57 -44.51 -51.29
CA SER A 873 -51.77 -44.62 -52.75
C SER A 873 -51.32 -45.97 -53.31
N ASN A 874 -50.24 -46.55 -52.77
CA ASN A 874 -49.78 -47.90 -53.18
C ASN A 874 -50.72 -49.04 -52.74
N TYR A 875 -51.68 -48.78 -51.85
CA TYR A 875 -52.69 -49.77 -51.46
C TYR A 875 -53.94 -49.73 -52.37
N HIS A 876 -54.14 -48.63 -53.11
CA HIS A 876 -55.35 -48.40 -53.91
C HIS A 876 -55.20 -48.67 -55.43
N ASP A 877 -53.99 -48.89 -55.94
CA ASP A 877 -53.72 -49.21 -57.36
C ASP A 877 -53.99 -50.69 -57.75
N SER A 878 -54.81 -51.43 -57.01
CA SER A 878 -55.19 -52.81 -57.35
C SER A 878 -56.68 -53.04 -57.68
N ASN A 879 -57.50 -52.00 -57.87
CA ASN A 879 -58.86 -52.17 -58.40
C ASN A 879 -59.34 -50.97 -59.26
N ASP A 880 -59.43 -51.24 -60.57
CA ASP A 880 -60.26 -50.68 -61.66
C ASP A 880 -60.93 -49.29 -61.63
N SER A 881 -60.59 -48.52 -62.70
CA SER A 881 -61.42 -47.81 -63.70
C SER A 881 -62.47 -46.73 -63.36
N ASN A 882 -62.36 -45.62 -64.13
CA ASN A 882 -63.38 -44.65 -64.58
C ASN A 882 -64.28 -43.93 -63.54
N ASN A 883 -64.04 -42.64 -63.30
CA ASN A 883 -64.83 -41.52 -63.87
C ASN A 883 -64.44 -40.19 -63.20
N SER A 884 -64.66 -39.12 -63.96
CA SER A 884 -64.56 -37.71 -63.58
C SER A 884 -65.48 -37.33 -62.41
N ASP A 885 -64.95 -36.52 -61.48
CA ASP A 885 -65.42 -35.16 -61.14
C ASP A 885 -64.97 -34.77 -59.72
N ASP A 886 -64.61 -33.49 -59.61
CA ASP A 886 -64.34 -32.65 -58.44
C ASP A 886 -64.31 -33.30 -57.05
N PHE A 887 -63.14 -33.21 -56.39
CA PHE A 887 -63.08 -33.21 -54.94
C PHE A 887 -62.16 -32.09 -54.45
N ASP A 888 -62.80 -31.06 -53.88
CA ASP A 888 -62.18 -30.04 -53.04
C ASP A 888 -61.46 -30.71 -51.86
N ASP A 889 -60.14 -30.59 -51.79
CA ASP A 889 -59.38 -31.03 -50.62
C ASP A 889 -59.35 -29.92 -49.55
N PHE A 890 -59.79 -30.32 -48.37
CA PHE A 890 -60.21 -29.51 -47.25
C PHE A 890 -59.03 -29.45 -46.27
N ASP A 891 -58.14 -28.47 -46.41
CA ASP A 891 -57.11 -28.18 -45.41
C ASP A 891 -57.75 -27.51 -44.17
N ALA A 892 -58.33 -28.32 -43.29
CA ALA A 892 -58.73 -27.91 -41.95
C ALA A 892 -57.91 -28.68 -40.90
N VAL A 893 -57.07 -27.95 -40.17
CA VAL A 893 -56.43 -28.40 -38.94
C VAL A 893 -57.52 -28.67 -37.90
N VAL A 894 -57.86 -29.94 -37.66
CA VAL A 894 -58.66 -30.36 -36.51
C VAL A 894 -57.71 -30.77 -35.38
N LEU A 895 -57.68 -29.95 -34.31
CA LEU A 895 -57.06 -30.31 -33.03
C LEU A 895 -57.85 -31.47 -32.37
N PRO A 896 -57.19 -32.43 -31.70
CA PRO A 896 -57.86 -33.57 -31.10
C PRO A 896 -58.70 -33.17 -29.88
N ASN A 897 -60.02 -33.31 -29.97
CA ASN A 897 -60.92 -33.18 -28.84
C ASN A 897 -60.83 -34.44 -27.95
N SER A 898 -60.18 -34.31 -26.79
CA SER A 898 -60.19 -35.33 -25.75
C SER A 898 -61.49 -35.27 -24.93
N LYS A 899 -62.52 -36.01 -25.34
CA LYS A 899 -63.59 -36.45 -24.43
C LYS A 899 -63.52 -37.96 -24.27
N LYS A 900 -62.65 -38.43 -23.36
CA LYS A 900 -62.76 -39.78 -22.79
C LYS A 900 -64.06 -39.85 -21.96
N LYS A 901 -65.07 -40.53 -22.50
CA LYS A 901 -66.21 -41.05 -21.73
C LYS A 901 -65.69 -42.17 -20.83
N ILE A 902 -65.75 -41.96 -19.52
CA ILE A 902 -65.66 -43.01 -18.50
C ILE A 902 -66.89 -43.91 -18.67
N LYS A 903 -66.67 -45.21 -18.92
CA LYS A 903 -67.67 -46.25 -18.65
C LYS A 903 -67.10 -47.15 -17.54
N LYS A 904 -67.82 -47.19 -16.42
CA LYS A 904 -67.68 -48.15 -15.32
C LYS A 904 -67.81 -49.59 -15.84
N LYS A 905 -66.85 -50.45 -15.50
CA LYS A 905 -67.04 -51.52 -14.51
C LYS A 905 -65.68 -52.03 -14.06
#